data_AF-A0A146FED0-F1
#
_entry.id   AF-A0A146FED0-F1
#
_cell.length_a   1.000
_cell.length_b   1.000
_cell.length_c   1.000
_cell.angle_alpha   90.00
_cell.angle_beta   90.00
_cell.angle_gamma   90.00
#
_symmetry.space_group_name_H-M   'P 1'
#
loop_
_entity.id
_entity.type
_entity.pdbx_description
1 polymer ?
#
loop_
_entity_poly.entity_id
_entity_poly.type
_entity_poly.pdbx_seq_one_letter_code
_entity_poly.pdbx_strand_id
1 'polypeptide(L)'
;MPGVVMDNANIGGLRHGPGNTYPQDGLSHPRGEVAQINGANAQDGPVHVNGVEKNASQTRGAEIVSANHASRVTKGPPELPHITQGFFPFAKLVNRSVQQCWNDLSDLITEMAEMQVNSHEFHPSTAPTTGKSPGNQSPGNIRKKLRILEFSHAKRAEFIKLLVLSQWSRQAADVSKLIDIQNFIRTRHQAYMNALQWVGDMKRDLVQAQVANPDLKTALEVLSRGKVASMSDLGYKPPRRLTVRGTLRKLQKINRLIGARLVVQEEIPPPFRNYRVHDGRVTFSVPGEFELDLSIGEENENSQFFFVDIRFLFSPSPPVLKGRLLNELEMTINDVLQNSGLTGCFDLLHNLVLTNKVNTLFKQATELARGSWSEGLRVELLHRTLVVQYWTLKPGAKSWLEIGIRRGHRKSDSESPGLPSLKFRWMRDGGEVPCEDIAFDAENLSMEIVLRSVIALHVSHILSSAYNKIRQSSLFSTGFLSLRAHLTRIEPGDCQLDAQLTETRHLRVSIEPMSGMSILSATPTVSDRSDLERNPERSSVEDIVSRVARIRCNAAIEEIESKVKMLGFVPLNPRAWKVDIRRIFPPNVLRFTLFSHQLWGRNWIVAATSSMDGDSWWVVQLRPTVPAKGPPVPHGSGRGQSVLRSAQVVTDSFFPARYDMDDAYLANLGHSLSGILAIHSNARYLSDLQSIKFHPPPHKLKVEPDLRVPDILVRYDVSTLPSVFRAAMPIKAKKKSLIRDTIRLAFHGVDPREKCAIMVAYGNLVDSTATLGPLISSWDRSLVFQKGGSGFAMRLLAPAGHPVIASLLENLQRLECVLSVLESLQRKKVEIRTFSLSSISFVYGPERDLAASLNIHLSRNESLMELSPTELASRSESLFGLRLGIQFGLQNPHRRIQESLASSLNRSSTEAGLETVVELLTLTLPLMRALDQLMANTSYSGPLRLHVTVRNARTYQIHYPGDEARFQLVAASHQNRSVWVLKDANSQGNSKNDDSITARLRQTLYTSKGDGWKGLETGVVAEVNKVGNLLRELEKCFAASRADPKHDPADSAANFNGSNNPGTSASETEKGTADGAKFSLSDPLTTLPNDKSNLSQADTAAQKEDIIMID
;
A
#
# COMPACT_ATOMS: atom_id res chain seq x y z
N MET A 1 63.24 16.28 -51.45
CA MET A 1 62.72 14.97 -51.00
C MET A 1 63.35 14.66 -49.66
N PRO A 2 62.58 14.34 -48.61
CA PRO A 2 63.15 13.96 -47.32
C PRO A 2 63.90 12.62 -47.44
N GLY A 3 65.16 12.60 -46.99
CA GLY A 3 66.06 11.44 -47.08
C GLY A 3 65.94 10.52 -45.85
N VAL A 4 66.18 9.22 -46.05
CA VAL A 4 66.06 8.19 -45.01
C VAL A 4 67.44 7.63 -44.68
N VAL A 5 67.86 7.67 -43.40
CA VAL A 5 69.24 7.35 -42.95
C VAL A 5 69.25 6.13 -42.02
N MET A 6 70.23 5.22 -42.16
CA MET A 6 70.45 4.08 -41.25
C MET A 6 71.24 4.49 -40.01
N ASP A 7 70.76 4.13 -38.82
CA ASP A 7 71.52 4.29 -37.57
C ASP A 7 72.56 3.17 -37.43
N ASN A 8 73.80 3.57 -37.14
CA ASN A 8 74.98 2.79 -36.74
C ASN A 8 75.97 2.33 -37.83
N ALA A 9 76.96 3.18 -38.10
CA ALA A 9 78.34 2.74 -38.29
C ALA A 9 79.17 3.25 -37.10
N ASN A 10 79.73 2.32 -36.32
CA ASN A 10 80.59 2.52 -35.15
C ASN A 10 81.69 3.58 -35.38
N ILE A 11 81.72 4.63 -34.55
CA ILE A 11 82.95 5.27 -34.06
C ILE A 11 82.74 5.54 -32.56
N GLY A 12 83.55 4.89 -31.73
CA GLY A 12 83.33 4.72 -30.29
C GLY A 12 83.98 5.76 -29.35
N GLY A 13 83.64 5.60 -28.07
CA GLY A 13 84.27 6.19 -26.88
C GLY A 13 83.75 7.59 -26.51
N LEU A 14 83.33 7.93 -25.29
CA LEU A 14 83.33 7.33 -23.96
C LEU A 14 82.17 8.00 -23.19
N ARG A 15 81.40 7.25 -22.38
CA ARG A 15 80.80 7.80 -21.14
C ARG A 15 80.29 6.69 -20.21
N HIS A 16 80.84 6.71 -19.00
CA HIS A 16 80.37 5.99 -17.82
C HIS A 16 78.93 6.41 -17.46
N GLY A 17 78.11 5.43 -17.04
CA GLY A 17 76.77 5.64 -16.47
C GLY A 17 76.80 5.88 -14.94
N PRO A 18 75.77 5.44 -14.21
CA PRO A 18 74.43 6.04 -14.18
C PRO A 18 73.93 6.27 -12.73
N GLY A 19 72.79 6.97 -12.56
CA GLY A 19 72.14 7.11 -11.25
C GLY A 19 70.64 7.41 -11.35
N ASN A 20 69.83 6.42 -10.99
CA ASN A 20 68.36 6.42 -10.84
C ASN A 20 67.84 7.44 -9.82
N THR A 21 66.63 7.99 -10.05
CA THR A 21 65.49 7.88 -9.12
C THR A 21 64.19 8.48 -9.72
N TYR A 22 63.09 7.73 -9.56
CA TYR A 22 61.67 8.12 -9.64
C TYR A 22 61.13 8.11 -8.17
N PRO A 23 59.84 8.43 -7.87
CA PRO A 23 58.94 9.53 -8.29
C PRO A 23 58.06 10.08 -7.12
N GLN A 24 57.07 10.96 -7.47
CA GLN A 24 55.80 11.29 -6.76
C GLN A 24 55.88 12.17 -5.50
N ASP A 25 54.92 13.05 -5.16
CA ASP A 25 53.55 13.37 -5.63
C ASP A 25 53.11 14.74 -5.07
N GLY A 26 52.04 15.35 -5.64
CA GLY A 26 51.03 16.08 -4.83
C GLY A 26 50.83 17.61 -4.98
N LEU A 27 49.87 17.98 -5.84
CA LEU A 27 48.75 18.94 -5.65
C LEU A 27 48.99 20.44 -5.29
N SER A 28 48.51 21.35 -6.16
CA SER A 28 47.38 22.30 -5.89
C SER A 28 47.14 23.31 -7.04
N HIS A 29 45.87 23.50 -7.40
CA HIS A 29 45.29 24.57 -8.25
C HIS A 29 45.13 25.91 -7.48
N PRO A 30 44.56 27.04 -7.99
CA PRO A 30 44.06 27.40 -9.35
C PRO A 30 44.40 28.83 -9.88
N ARG A 31 44.17 29.03 -11.19
CA ARG A 31 43.46 30.11 -11.93
C ARG A 31 43.46 31.60 -11.47
N GLY A 32 43.73 32.49 -12.44
CA GLY A 32 43.37 33.93 -12.51
C GLY A 32 44.55 34.84 -12.19
N GLU A 33 44.90 35.91 -12.90
CA GLU A 33 44.06 36.88 -13.60
C GLU A 33 44.91 37.89 -14.42
N VAL A 34 44.27 38.49 -15.43
CA VAL A 34 44.48 39.84 -16.00
C VAL A 34 45.81 40.17 -16.71
N ALA A 35 45.75 40.18 -18.05
CA ALA A 35 46.63 41.03 -18.86
C ALA A 35 45.77 42.11 -19.55
N GLN A 36 45.91 43.35 -19.06
CA GLN A 36 45.43 44.56 -19.70
C GLN A 36 46.25 44.85 -20.96
N ILE A 37 45.55 45.18 -22.03
CA ILE A 37 46.09 45.91 -23.18
C ILE A 37 45.47 47.31 -23.12
N ASN A 38 46.33 48.33 -23.05
CA ASN A 38 46.17 49.72 -23.51
C ASN A 38 47.48 50.44 -23.10
N GLY A 39 48.12 51.30 -23.87
CA GLY A 39 47.87 51.90 -25.17
C GLY A 39 49.06 52.83 -25.48
N ALA A 40 49.13 53.27 -26.74
CA ALA A 40 49.98 54.30 -27.34
C ALA A 40 50.85 55.19 -26.42
N ASN A 41 52.14 55.35 -26.76
CA ASN A 41 52.64 56.57 -27.43
C ASN A 41 54.14 56.51 -27.70
N ALA A 42 54.51 57.27 -28.72
CA ALA A 42 55.86 57.56 -29.16
C ALA A 42 56.79 58.04 -28.04
N GLN A 43 58.06 57.64 -28.12
CA GLN A 43 59.19 58.55 -27.88
C GLN A 43 60.50 57.96 -28.44
N ASP A 44 61.30 58.90 -28.92
CA ASP A 44 62.56 58.75 -29.62
C ASP A 44 63.66 57.99 -28.87
N GLY A 45 64.49 57.31 -29.66
CA GLY A 45 65.96 57.36 -29.54
C GLY A 45 66.66 56.10 -29.02
N PRO A 46 67.98 55.95 -29.23
CA PRO A 46 68.89 56.83 -29.99
C PRO A 46 69.63 56.14 -31.15
N VAL A 47 69.88 56.95 -32.17
CA VAL A 47 71.06 56.84 -33.04
C VAL A 47 72.29 57.22 -32.22
N HIS A 48 73.37 56.43 -32.27
CA HIS A 48 74.76 56.89 -32.50
C HIS A 48 75.70 55.67 -32.50
N VAL A 49 76.34 55.35 -33.63
CA VAL A 49 77.53 56.00 -34.24
C VAL A 49 78.79 55.72 -33.43
N ASN A 50 79.66 54.92 -34.03
CA ASN A 50 81.04 54.70 -33.62
C ASN A 50 81.81 56.03 -33.57
N GLY A 51 82.44 56.31 -32.43
CA GLY A 51 83.28 57.47 -32.21
C GLY A 51 84.27 57.23 -31.09
N VAL A 52 85.45 56.73 -31.48
CA VAL A 52 86.80 57.04 -31.01
C VAL A 52 86.95 57.74 -29.64
N GLU A 53 87.64 57.01 -28.75
CA GLU A 53 88.64 57.41 -27.74
C GLU A 53 88.43 58.70 -26.91
N LYS A 54 88.49 58.55 -25.57
CA LYS A 54 89.71 58.90 -24.81
C LYS A 54 89.67 58.46 -23.34
N ASN A 55 90.76 57.80 -23.01
CA ASN A 55 91.31 57.34 -21.73
C ASN A 55 91.18 58.28 -20.52
N ALA A 56 91.06 57.67 -19.33
CA ALA A 56 92.05 57.64 -18.23
C ALA A 56 91.29 57.39 -16.90
N SER A 57 91.70 56.55 -15.94
CA SER A 57 93.02 56.02 -15.57
C SER A 57 92.82 54.87 -14.56
N GLN A 58 93.63 53.80 -14.61
CA GLN A 58 94.63 53.38 -13.58
C GLN A 58 94.16 52.04 -12.98
N THR A 59 94.89 50.95 -12.73
CA THR A 59 96.29 50.47 -12.82
C THR A 59 96.14 48.93 -12.63
N ARG A 60 96.84 47.97 -13.22
CA ARG A 60 98.24 47.53 -12.99
C ARG A 60 98.39 46.11 -13.59
N GLY A 61 99.53 45.78 -14.21
CA GLY A 61 99.93 44.39 -14.53
C GLY A 61 100.48 44.22 -15.96
N ALA A 62 101.78 44.41 -16.12
CA ALA A 62 102.52 44.28 -17.38
C ALA A 62 102.83 42.81 -17.73
N GLU A 63 102.89 42.47 -19.03
CA GLU A 63 104.13 42.02 -19.69
C GLU A 63 103.93 41.70 -21.19
N ILE A 64 104.57 42.54 -22.03
CA ILE A 64 105.39 42.25 -23.21
C ILE A 64 104.87 41.20 -24.21
N VAL A 65 104.40 41.74 -25.35
CA VAL A 65 104.22 41.05 -26.62
C VAL A 65 105.60 40.72 -27.22
N SER A 66 105.84 39.45 -27.49
CA SER A 66 106.84 38.99 -28.44
C SER A 66 106.15 38.19 -29.53
N ALA A 67 106.33 38.63 -30.77
CA ALA A 67 105.94 37.91 -31.96
C ALA A 67 106.73 36.60 -32.04
N ASN A 68 106.05 35.49 -32.32
CA ASN A 68 106.66 34.42 -33.12
C ASN A 68 105.63 33.51 -33.78
N HIS A 69 105.97 33.22 -35.03
CA HIS A 69 105.25 32.46 -36.03
C HIS A 69 105.00 31.00 -35.68
N ALA A 70 103.90 30.50 -36.24
CA ALA A 70 103.75 29.18 -36.85
C ALA A 70 103.94 27.93 -35.96
N SER A 71 102.81 27.34 -35.56
CA SER A 71 102.60 25.92 -35.76
C SER A 71 101.42 25.71 -36.72
N ARG A 72 101.75 25.32 -37.95
CA ARG A 72 100.84 24.60 -38.84
C ARG A 72 100.44 23.31 -38.11
N VAL A 73 99.35 23.36 -37.36
CA VAL A 73 98.57 22.15 -37.11
C VAL A 73 97.61 22.07 -38.29
N THR A 74 97.76 21.01 -39.07
CA THR A 74 96.89 20.58 -40.15
C THR A 74 95.42 20.67 -39.73
N LYS A 75 94.78 21.83 -39.96
CA LYS A 75 93.32 21.90 -39.92
C LYS A 75 92.84 21.05 -41.09
N GLY A 76 92.04 20.03 -40.78
CA GLY A 76 91.31 19.27 -41.78
C GLY A 76 90.49 20.18 -42.69
N PRO A 77 89.80 19.60 -43.69
CA PRO A 77 88.93 20.38 -44.57
C PRO A 77 88.01 21.29 -43.75
N PRO A 78 87.72 22.53 -44.22
CA PRO A 78 86.85 23.46 -43.51
C PRO A 78 85.54 22.76 -43.16
N GLU A 79 85.13 22.86 -41.90
CA GLU A 79 83.91 22.22 -41.42
C GLU A 79 82.71 22.75 -42.21
N LEU A 80 82.08 21.86 -42.98
CA LEU A 80 80.86 22.16 -43.71
C LEU A 80 79.68 22.11 -42.73
N PRO A 81 78.72 23.06 -42.82
CA PRO A 81 77.51 22.99 -42.01
C PRO A 81 76.69 21.76 -42.42
N HIS A 82 76.50 20.83 -41.49
CA HIS A 82 75.74 19.61 -41.71
C HIS A 82 74.23 19.85 -41.62
N ILE A 83 73.49 19.49 -42.67
CA ILE A 83 72.04 19.65 -42.72
C ILE A 83 71.36 18.47 -42.01
N THR A 84 70.73 18.74 -40.88
CA THR A 84 69.97 17.75 -40.09
C THR A 84 68.46 17.80 -40.33
N GLN A 85 67.95 18.90 -40.90
CA GLN A 85 66.53 19.12 -41.10
C GLN A 85 66.03 18.40 -42.37
N GLY A 86 64.89 17.71 -42.27
CA GLY A 86 64.28 16.98 -43.38
C GLY A 86 64.78 15.55 -43.59
N PHE A 87 65.60 15.02 -42.67
CA PHE A 87 66.03 13.62 -42.63
C PHE A 87 65.27 12.84 -41.56
N PHE A 88 64.87 11.60 -41.88
CA PHE A 88 64.18 10.71 -40.94
C PHE A 88 64.96 9.40 -40.74
N PRO A 89 65.11 8.90 -39.50
CA PRO A 89 65.76 7.61 -39.26
C PRO A 89 64.98 6.45 -39.90
N PHE A 90 65.66 5.60 -40.67
CA PHE A 90 65.08 4.43 -41.32
C PHE A 90 64.46 3.47 -40.30
N ALA A 91 65.14 3.25 -39.18
CA ALA A 91 64.66 2.40 -38.09
C ALA A 91 63.29 2.85 -37.57
N LYS A 92 63.09 4.16 -37.44
CA LYS A 92 61.80 4.73 -37.01
C LYS A 92 60.69 4.49 -38.03
N LEU A 93 61.03 4.55 -39.33
CA LEU A 93 60.09 4.26 -40.40
C LEU A 93 59.69 2.78 -40.39
N VAL A 94 60.66 1.87 -40.30
CA VAL A 94 60.42 0.42 -40.23
C VAL A 94 59.56 0.08 -39.01
N ASN A 95 59.91 0.57 -37.83
CA ASN A 95 59.14 0.31 -36.60
C ASN A 95 57.70 0.79 -36.71
N ARG A 96 57.47 1.98 -37.26
CA ARG A 96 56.12 2.50 -37.46
C ARG A 96 55.33 1.68 -38.48
N SER A 97 55.95 1.28 -39.59
CA SER A 97 55.26 0.46 -40.59
C SER A 97 54.93 -0.95 -40.07
N VAL A 98 55.79 -1.55 -39.26
CA VAL A 98 55.50 -2.84 -38.58
C VAL A 98 54.37 -2.68 -37.57
N GLN A 99 54.42 -1.63 -36.74
CA GLN A 99 53.34 -1.33 -35.78
C GLN A 99 52.00 -1.11 -36.50
N GLN A 100 52.00 -0.34 -37.59
CA GLN A 100 50.81 -0.11 -38.40
C GLN A 100 50.31 -1.43 -39.01
N CYS A 101 51.19 -2.27 -39.54
CA CYS A 101 50.80 -3.57 -40.06
C CYS A 101 50.14 -4.47 -39.00
N TRP A 102 50.63 -4.42 -37.75
CA TRP A 102 50.04 -5.16 -36.63
C TRP A 102 48.66 -4.64 -36.25
N ASN A 103 48.52 -3.32 -36.12
CA ASN A 103 47.24 -2.68 -35.81
C ASN A 103 46.20 -2.98 -36.90
N ASP A 104 46.55 -2.76 -38.16
CA ASP A 104 45.65 -3.01 -39.29
C ASP A 104 45.27 -4.51 -39.41
N LEU A 105 46.17 -5.42 -39.03
CA LEU A 105 45.86 -6.85 -38.96
C LEU A 105 44.88 -7.16 -37.81
N SER A 106 45.07 -6.53 -36.65
CA SER A 106 44.15 -6.68 -35.51
C SER A 106 42.75 -6.19 -35.88
N ASP A 107 42.66 -5.03 -36.54
CA ASP A 107 41.41 -4.45 -37.02
C ASP A 107 40.73 -5.39 -38.04
N LEU A 108 41.50 -5.94 -38.98
CA LEU A 108 40.99 -6.92 -39.94
C LEU A 108 40.47 -8.19 -39.24
N ILE A 109 41.15 -8.70 -38.20
CA ILE A 109 40.70 -9.87 -37.44
C ILE A 109 39.37 -9.56 -36.75
N THR A 110 39.22 -8.37 -36.16
CA THR A 110 37.95 -7.95 -35.54
C THR A 110 36.83 -7.82 -36.58
N GLU A 111 37.09 -7.19 -37.74
CA GLU A 111 36.12 -7.06 -38.84
C GLU A 111 35.67 -8.45 -39.34
N MET A 112 36.61 -9.40 -39.45
CA MET A 112 36.31 -10.77 -39.85
C MET A 112 35.58 -11.58 -38.78
N ALA A 113 35.77 -11.30 -37.48
CA ALA A 113 35.07 -11.97 -36.40
C ALA A 113 33.56 -11.60 -36.40
N GLU A 114 33.24 -10.35 -36.72
CA GLU A 114 31.86 -9.84 -36.81
C GLU A 114 31.08 -10.40 -38.01
N MET A 115 31.76 -10.75 -39.11
CA MET A 115 31.13 -11.35 -40.28
C MET A 115 30.64 -12.78 -39.99
N GLN A 116 29.33 -12.97 -39.79
CA GLN A 116 28.72 -14.29 -39.55
C GLN A 116 28.79 -15.19 -40.81
N VAL A 117 29.20 -16.45 -40.62
CA VAL A 117 29.23 -17.49 -41.68
C VAL A 117 28.24 -18.59 -41.27
N ASN A 118 27.12 -18.72 -41.98
CA ASN A 118 26.13 -19.76 -41.71
C ASN A 118 26.73 -21.16 -41.95
N SER A 119 26.60 -22.04 -40.96
CA SER A 119 27.24 -23.36 -40.91
C SER A 119 26.30 -24.54 -41.24
N HIS A 120 25.08 -24.30 -41.76
CA HIS A 120 24.14 -25.38 -42.10
C HIS A 120 23.49 -25.17 -43.46
N GLU A 121 23.96 -25.93 -44.45
CA GLU A 121 23.16 -26.47 -45.56
C GLU A 121 24.01 -27.58 -46.24
N PHE A 122 24.01 -28.76 -45.61
CA PHE A 122 24.50 -29.99 -46.21
C PHE A 122 23.36 -30.57 -47.07
N HIS A 123 23.41 -30.38 -48.39
CA HIS A 123 22.64 -31.21 -49.33
C HIS A 123 23.51 -32.38 -49.80
N PRO A 124 23.07 -33.64 -49.64
CA PRO A 124 23.80 -34.78 -50.15
C PRO A 124 23.46 -34.97 -51.63
N SER A 125 24.45 -35.03 -52.51
CA SER A 125 24.43 -35.94 -53.67
C SER A 125 25.78 -36.02 -54.40
N THR A 126 26.16 -37.28 -54.61
CA THR A 126 27.05 -37.88 -55.61
C THR A 126 28.49 -37.36 -55.73
N ALA A 127 29.41 -38.16 -55.19
CA ALA A 127 30.84 -38.08 -55.47
C ALA A 127 31.13 -38.19 -56.99
N PRO A 128 32.22 -37.56 -57.45
CA PRO A 128 33.28 -38.40 -57.97
C PRO A 128 34.67 -38.08 -57.39
N THR A 129 35.50 -39.10 -57.52
CA THR A 129 36.85 -39.30 -57.05
C THR A 129 37.86 -38.32 -57.67
N THR A 130 38.35 -37.34 -56.89
CA THR A 130 39.76 -36.88 -56.81
C THR A 130 39.86 -35.60 -55.95
N GLY A 131 40.43 -35.78 -54.75
CA GLY A 131 41.07 -34.78 -53.87
C GLY A 131 40.66 -33.29 -53.89
N LYS A 132 39.56 -32.94 -53.20
CA LYS A 132 39.38 -31.83 -52.23
C LYS A 132 37.90 -31.43 -52.19
N SER A 133 37.25 -31.56 -51.03
CA SER A 133 35.87 -31.12 -50.83
C SER A 133 35.73 -29.61 -51.15
N PRO A 134 34.74 -29.18 -51.97
CA PRO A 134 34.45 -27.76 -52.10
C PRO A 134 33.92 -27.25 -50.75
N GLY A 135 34.79 -26.59 -49.99
CA GLY A 135 34.44 -26.01 -48.69
C GLY A 135 33.40 -24.90 -48.82
N ASN A 136 32.62 -24.69 -47.76
CA ASN A 136 31.51 -23.73 -47.63
C ASN A 136 31.74 -22.44 -48.46
N GLN A 137 31.02 -22.28 -49.58
CA GLN A 137 31.10 -21.11 -50.49
C GLN A 137 30.06 -20.03 -50.17
N SER A 138 29.60 -19.94 -48.92
CA SER A 138 28.70 -18.85 -48.51
C SER A 138 29.30 -17.48 -48.85
N PRO A 139 28.46 -16.48 -49.20
CA PRO A 139 28.94 -15.15 -49.60
C PRO A 139 29.77 -14.48 -48.50
N GLY A 140 29.50 -14.79 -47.22
CA GLY A 140 30.31 -14.36 -46.08
C GLY A 140 31.74 -14.93 -46.10
N ASN A 141 31.92 -16.21 -46.44
CA ASN A 141 33.26 -16.82 -46.50
C ASN A 141 34.09 -16.31 -47.68
N ILE A 142 33.46 -16.04 -48.83
CA ILE A 142 34.14 -15.47 -50.00
C ILE A 142 34.62 -14.05 -49.68
N ARG A 143 33.80 -13.22 -49.03
CA ARG A 143 34.18 -11.86 -48.60
C ARG A 143 35.35 -11.87 -47.62
N LYS A 144 35.36 -12.77 -46.63
CA LYS A 144 36.51 -12.92 -45.70
C LYS A 144 37.80 -13.22 -46.45
N LYS A 145 37.78 -14.18 -47.39
CA LYS A 145 38.97 -14.55 -48.19
C LYS A 145 39.47 -13.39 -49.05
N LEU A 146 38.56 -12.65 -49.69
CA LEU A 146 38.90 -11.48 -50.50
C LEU A 146 39.59 -10.40 -49.65
N ARG A 147 39.03 -10.08 -48.48
CA ARG A 147 39.58 -9.08 -47.56
C ARG A 147 40.99 -9.43 -47.07
N ILE A 148 41.23 -10.68 -46.69
CA ILE A 148 42.57 -11.15 -46.31
C ILE A 148 43.56 -10.99 -47.46
N LEU A 149 43.14 -11.32 -48.69
CA LEU A 149 43.98 -11.24 -49.87
C LEU A 149 44.32 -9.78 -50.21
N GLU A 150 43.33 -8.88 -50.19
CA GLU A 150 43.52 -7.45 -50.39
C GLU A 150 44.49 -6.85 -49.36
N PHE A 151 44.28 -7.17 -48.07
CA PHE A 151 45.18 -6.74 -46.99
C PHE A 151 46.61 -7.24 -47.21
N SER A 152 46.78 -8.53 -47.51
CA SER A 152 48.09 -9.14 -47.73
C SER A 152 48.82 -8.49 -48.91
N HIS A 153 48.09 -8.20 -50.00
CA HIS A 153 48.64 -7.55 -51.18
C HIS A 153 49.05 -6.09 -50.89
N ALA A 154 48.21 -5.34 -50.17
CA ALA A 154 48.50 -3.96 -49.78
C ALA A 154 49.74 -3.89 -48.88
N LYS A 155 49.81 -4.71 -47.82
CA LYS A 155 50.97 -4.76 -46.93
C LYS A 155 52.23 -5.23 -47.63
N ARG A 156 52.14 -6.22 -48.51
CA ARG A 156 53.28 -6.63 -49.34
C ARG A 156 53.83 -5.45 -50.16
N ALA A 157 52.97 -4.61 -50.75
CA ALA A 157 53.41 -3.44 -51.50
C ALA A 157 54.14 -2.41 -50.62
N GLU A 158 53.67 -2.18 -49.39
CA GLU A 158 54.35 -1.31 -48.41
C GLU A 158 55.74 -1.85 -48.02
N PHE A 159 55.85 -3.15 -47.74
CA PHE A 159 57.13 -3.78 -47.39
C PHE A 159 58.12 -3.82 -48.57
N ILE A 160 57.63 -3.92 -49.81
CA ILE A 160 58.48 -3.75 -51.01
C ILE A 160 59.05 -2.33 -51.07
N LYS A 161 58.26 -1.30 -50.78
CA LYS A 161 58.77 0.08 -50.72
C LYS A 161 59.82 0.25 -49.62
N LEU A 162 59.61 -0.36 -48.45
CA LEU A 162 60.62 -0.38 -47.37
C LEU A 162 61.89 -1.12 -47.78
N LEU A 163 61.77 -2.21 -48.54
CA LEU A 163 62.92 -2.94 -49.10
C LEU A 163 63.73 -2.06 -50.05
N VAL A 164 63.06 -1.33 -50.95
CA VAL A 164 63.72 -0.37 -51.84
C VAL A 164 64.41 0.72 -51.00
N LEU A 165 63.72 1.33 -50.04
CA LEU A 165 64.32 2.34 -49.16
C LEU A 165 65.50 1.80 -48.35
N SER A 166 65.46 0.53 -47.92
CA SER A 166 66.59 -0.14 -47.26
C SER A 166 67.81 -0.17 -48.17
N GLN A 167 67.65 -0.52 -49.45
CA GLN A 167 68.76 -0.54 -50.42
C GLN A 167 69.35 0.86 -50.62
N TRP A 168 68.51 1.89 -50.77
CA TRP A 168 68.96 3.28 -50.95
C TRP A 168 69.58 3.87 -49.67
N SER A 169 69.07 3.51 -48.49
CA SER A 169 69.57 4.02 -47.21
C SER A 169 71.03 3.64 -46.93
N ARG A 170 71.54 2.56 -47.56
CA ARG A 170 72.96 2.15 -47.46
C ARG A 170 73.93 3.21 -47.99
N GLN A 171 73.48 4.05 -48.93
CA GLN A 171 74.28 5.15 -49.50
C GLN A 171 73.96 6.51 -48.85
N ALA A 172 73.09 6.54 -47.83
CA ALA A 172 72.59 7.80 -47.25
C ALA A 172 73.71 8.67 -46.66
N ALA A 173 74.77 8.07 -46.11
CA ALA A 173 75.90 8.82 -45.54
C ALA A 173 76.66 9.65 -46.61
N ASP A 174 76.86 9.08 -47.80
CA ASP A 174 77.54 9.78 -48.90
C ASP A 174 76.63 10.81 -49.56
N VAL A 175 75.34 10.50 -49.70
CA VAL A 175 74.33 11.46 -50.15
C VAL A 175 74.20 12.63 -49.18
N SER A 176 74.28 12.40 -47.87
CA SER A 176 74.24 13.47 -46.88
C SER A 176 75.40 14.44 -47.02
N LYS A 177 76.63 13.92 -47.22
CA LYS A 177 77.81 14.77 -47.48
C LYS A 177 77.64 15.58 -48.77
N LEU A 178 77.08 14.98 -49.82
CA LEU A 178 76.81 15.68 -51.08
C LEU A 178 75.80 16.82 -50.89
N ILE A 179 74.77 16.59 -50.08
CA ILE A 179 73.75 17.60 -49.75
C ILE A 179 74.41 18.79 -49.02
N ASP A 180 75.30 18.53 -48.07
CA ASP A 180 76.04 19.59 -47.34
C ASP A 180 76.94 20.40 -48.28
N ILE A 181 77.67 19.73 -49.17
CA ILE A 181 78.52 20.38 -50.19
C ILE A 181 77.67 21.24 -51.13
N GLN A 182 76.56 20.70 -51.63
CA GLN A 182 75.66 21.43 -52.53
C GLN A 182 75.08 22.68 -51.85
N ASN A 183 74.72 22.57 -50.57
CA ASN A 183 74.21 23.70 -49.81
C ASN A 183 75.28 24.79 -49.62
N PHE A 184 76.51 24.40 -49.31
CA PHE A 184 77.62 25.33 -49.23
C PHE A 184 77.84 26.08 -50.54
N ILE A 185 77.86 25.37 -51.68
CA ILE A 185 78.01 25.98 -53.01
C ILE A 185 76.88 26.97 -53.29
N ARG A 186 75.62 26.60 -53.01
CA ARG A 186 74.46 27.49 -53.18
C ARG A 186 74.57 28.75 -52.31
N THR A 187 74.98 28.60 -51.06
CA THR A 187 75.16 29.72 -50.14
C THR A 187 76.21 30.70 -50.66
N ARG A 188 77.32 30.20 -51.22
CA ARG A 188 78.35 31.03 -51.84
C ARG A 188 77.85 31.74 -53.10
N HIS A 189 77.10 31.04 -53.95
CA HIS A 189 76.52 31.64 -55.14
C HIS A 189 75.56 32.80 -54.80
N GLN A 190 74.72 32.62 -53.78
CA GLN A 190 73.84 33.69 -53.30
C GLN A 190 74.62 34.90 -52.79
N ALA A 191 75.74 34.67 -52.09
CA ALA A 191 76.58 35.77 -51.62
C ALA A 191 77.13 36.63 -52.76
N TYR A 192 77.45 36.05 -53.92
CA TYR A 192 77.86 36.81 -55.11
C TYR A 192 76.74 37.69 -55.68
N MET A 193 75.52 37.16 -55.76
CA MET A 193 74.36 37.94 -56.20
C MET A 193 74.06 39.10 -55.24
N ASN A 194 74.15 38.84 -53.94
CA ASN A 194 73.96 39.87 -52.93
C ASN A 194 75.01 40.98 -53.08
N ALA A 195 76.29 40.63 -53.26
CA ALA A 195 77.36 41.61 -53.46
C ALA A 195 77.10 42.54 -54.67
N LEU A 196 76.59 42.00 -55.78
CA LEU A 196 76.23 42.80 -56.95
C LEU A 196 75.08 43.78 -56.64
N GLN A 197 74.07 43.32 -55.90
CA GLN A 197 72.95 44.15 -55.47
C GLN A 197 73.43 45.33 -54.59
N TRP A 198 74.30 45.06 -53.61
CA TRP A 198 74.89 46.09 -52.76
C TRP A 198 75.66 47.15 -53.56
N VAL A 199 76.40 46.75 -54.59
CA VAL A 199 77.10 47.70 -55.48
C VAL A 199 76.10 48.54 -56.29
N GLY A 200 75.01 47.93 -56.77
CA GLY A 200 73.94 48.63 -57.49
C GLY A 200 73.22 49.65 -56.61
N ASP A 201 72.94 49.30 -55.37
CA ASP A 201 72.32 50.20 -54.40
C ASP A 201 73.28 51.34 -54.04
N MET A 202 74.57 51.05 -53.81
CA MET A 202 75.59 52.09 -53.64
C MET A 202 75.66 53.07 -54.82
N LYS A 203 75.53 52.60 -56.07
CA LYS A 203 75.47 53.47 -57.26
C LYS A 203 74.24 54.40 -57.22
N ARG A 204 73.08 53.88 -56.81
CA ARG A 204 71.84 54.67 -56.71
C ARG A 204 71.97 55.74 -55.63
N ASP A 205 72.55 55.38 -54.49
CA ASP A 205 72.78 56.31 -53.38
C ASP A 205 73.79 57.40 -53.76
N LEU A 206 74.74 57.12 -54.65
CA LEU A 206 75.71 58.10 -55.13
C LEU A 206 75.08 59.32 -55.82
N VAL A 207 73.84 59.20 -56.31
CA VAL A 207 73.07 60.33 -56.85
C VAL A 207 72.84 61.39 -55.77
N GLN A 208 72.69 61.01 -54.50
CA GLN A 208 72.55 61.96 -53.39
C GLN A 208 73.84 62.74 -53.11
N ALA A 209 75.00 62.21 -53.52
CA ALA A 209 76.29 62.91 -53.41
C ALA A 209 76.54 63.87 -54.59
N GLN A 210 75.70 63.82 -55.65
CA GLN A 210 75.78 64.76 -56.77
C GLN A 210 74.91 66.00 -56.50
N VAL A 211 75.48 67.19 -56.69
CA VAL A 211 74.73 68.45 -56.67
C VAL A 211 74.23 68.74 -58.09
N ALA A 212 72.91 68.80 -58.26
CA ALA A 212 72.29 69.19 -59.54
C ALA A 212 72.36 70.71 -59.78
N ASN A 213 72.26 71.13 -61.04
CA ASN A 213 72.21 72.55 -61.41
C ASN A 213 70.96 73.25 -60.82
N PRO A 214 71.08 74.48 -60.28
CA PRO A 214 69.95 75.19 -59.69
C PRO A 214 68.95 75.71 -60.72
N ASP A 215 67.65 75.51 -60.50
CA ASP A 215 66.57 76.06 -61.34
C ASP A 215 66.18 77.49 -60.90
N LEU A 216 66.78 78.48 -61.57
CA LEU A 216 66.56 79.89 -61.29
C LEU A 216 65.17 80.40 -61.69
N LYS A 217 64.47 79.71 -62.61
CA LYS A 217 63.17 80.17 -63.14
C LYS A 217 62.04 79.95 -62.13
N THR A 218 61.94 78.75 -61.58
CA THR A 218 60.95 78.44 -60.55
C THR A 218 61.26 79.18 -59.24
N ALA A 219 62.54 79.37 -58.92
CA ALA A 219 62.97 80.15 -57.75
C ALA A 219 62.44 81.60 -57.78
N LEU A 220 62.47 82.26 -58.94
CA LEU A 220 61.94 83.62 -59.12
C LEU A 220 60.41 83.69 -58.93
N GLU A 221 59.68 82.69 -59.43
CA GLU A 221 58.22 82.63 -59.31
C GLU A 221 57.77 82.41 -57.86
N VAL A 222 58.45 81.53 -57.14
CA VAL A 222 58.20 81.30 -55.70
C VAL A 222 58.51 82.56 -54.90
N LEU A 223 59.62 83.26 -55.18
CA LEU A 223 59.99 84.49 -54.48
C LEU A 223 58.94 85.61 -54.67
N SER A 224 58.37 85.72 -55.87
CA SER A 224 57.45 86.81 -56.20
C SER A 224 55.99 86.54 -55.80
N ARG A 225 55.49 85.32 -55.98
CA ARG A 225 54.06 84.98 -55.79
C ARG A 225 53.80 84.08 -54.58
N GLY A 226 54.86 83.54 -53.96
CA GLY A 226 54.76 82.51 -52.91
C GLY A 226 54.19 81.17 -53.41
N LYS A 227 53.85 81.05 -54.70
CA LYS A 227 53.27 79.87 -55.35
C LYS A 227 53.62 79.86 -56.84
N VAL A 228 53.77 78.68 -57.39
CA VAL A 228 54.00 78.43 -58.82
C VAL A 228 52.66 78.20 -59.50
N ALA A 229 52.32 78.96 -60.54
CA ALA A 229 51.03 78.90 -61.23
C ALA A 229 50.87 77.64 -62.11
N SER A 230 51.98 77.10 -62.63
CA SER A 230 51.98 75.83 -63.38
C SER A 230 51.79 74.60 -62.49
N MET A 231 51.94 74.75 -61.17
CA MET A 231 51.76 73.68 -60.20
C MET A 231 50.37 73.81 -59.56
N SER A 232 49.41 73.03 -60.07
CA SER A 232 48.12 72.85 -59.40
C SER A 232 48.33 72.27 -57.99
N ASP A 233 47.47 72.64 -57.04
CA ASP A 233 47.56 72.07 -55.69
C ASP A 233 47.17 70.59 -55.78
N LEU A 234 48.18 69.71 -55.78
CA LEU A 234 48.05 68.26 -55.92
C LEU A 234 47.35 67.59 -54.72
N GLY A 235 46.77 68.37 -53.81
CA GLY A 235 46.11 67.89 -52.59
C GLY A 235 47.09 67.51 -51.48
N TYR A 236 48.38 67.78 -51.64
CA TYR A 236 49.40 67.51 -50.62
C TYR A 236 49.36 68.49 -49.45
N LYS A 237 48.73 69.67 -49.63
CA LYS A 237 48.46 70.58 -48.51
C LYS A 237 47.20 70.09 -47.78
N PRO A 238 47.29 69.80 -46.47
CA PRO A 238 46.09 69.43 -45.72
C PRO A 238 45.08 70.58 -45.80
N PRO A 239 43.78 70.29 -46.00
CA PRO A 239 42.75 71.31 -46.03
C PRO A 239 42.78 72.13 -44.73
N ARG A 240 42.41 73.41 -44.83
CA ARG A 240 42.38 74.30 -43.65
C ARG A 240 41.51 73.67 -42.56
N ARG A 241 42.09 73.53 -41.36
CA ARG A 241 41.36 73.02 -40.18
C ARG A 241 40.10 73.84 -39.97
N LEU A 242 38.96 73.17 -39.86
CA LEU A 242 37.68 73.82 -39.60
C LEU A 242 37.68 74.39 -38.18
N THR A 243 37.23 75.63 -38.03
CA THR A 243 37.00 76.23 -36.70
C THR A 243 35.76 75.59 -36.07
N VAL A 244 35.70 75.50 -34.74
CA VAL A 244 34.55 74.90 -34.02
C VAL A 244 33.20 75.51 -34.46
N ARG A 245 33.15 76.85 -34.63
CA ARG A 245 31.97 77.56 -35.17
C ARG A 245 31.68 77.17 -36.62
N GLY A 246 32.70 76.94 -37.43
CA GLY A 246 32.57 76.45 -38.79
C GLY A 246 32.03 75.02 -38.86
N THR A 247 32.47 74.14 -37.97
CA THR A 247 31.96 72.77 -37.85
C THR A 247 30.48 72.76 -37.46
N LEU A 248 30.08 73.53 -36.46
CA LEU A 248 28.67 73.64 -36.06
C LEU A 248 27.78 74.14 -37.19
N ARG A 249 28.20 75.20 -37.91
CA ARG A 249 27.47 75.71 -39.08
C ARG A 249 27.33 74.65 -40.17
N LYS A 250 28.36 73.84 -40.41
CA LYS A 250 28.30 72.72 -41.36
C LYS A 250 27.34 71.63 -40.91
N LEU A 251 27.36 71.22 -39.64
CA LEU A 251 26.41 70.23 -39.11
C LEU A 251 24.96 70.72 -39.19
N GLN A 252 24.72 72.01 -38.91
CA GLN A 252 23.39 72.61 -39.10
C GLN A 252 22.97 72.65 -40.57
N LYS A 253 23.92 72.89 -41.50
CA LYS A 253 23.65 72.79 -42.94
C LYS A 253 23.26 71.36 -43.31
N ILE A 254 23.99 70.35 -42.83
CA ILE A 254 23.70 68.93 -43.05
C ILE A 254 22.33 68.56 -42.48
N ASN A 255 21.96 69.01 -41.28
CA ASN A 255 20.62 68.79 -40.72
C ASN A 255 19.51 69.31 -41.63
N ARG A 256 19.69 70.50 -42.23
CA ARG A 256 18.71 71.07 -43.17
C ARG A 256 18.60 70.23 -44.44
N LEU A 257 19.74 69.76 -44.96
CA LEU A 257 19.80 68.88 -46.14
C LEU A 257 19.10 67.53 -45.87
N ILE A 258 19.42 66.87 -44.76
CA ILE A 258 18.78 65.61 -44.34
C ILE A 258 17.26 65.82 -44.19
N GLY A 259 16.84 66.88 -43.50
CA GLY A 259 15.43 67.19 -43.32
C GLY A 259 14.69 67.45 -44.64
N ALA A 260 15.29 68.22 -45.56
CA ALA A 260 14.70 68.45 -46.88
C ALA A 260 14.58 67.15 -47.69
N ARG A 261 15.59 66.29 -47.66
CA ARG A 261 15.61 65.02 -48.39
C ARG A 261 14.54 64.03 -47.90
N LEU A 262 14.39 63.88 -46.58
CA LEU A 262 13.40 62.98 -45.98
C LEU A 262 11.95 63.40 -46.26
N VAL A 263 11.70 64.70 -46.48
CA VAL A 263 10.34 65.21 -46.78
C VAL A 263 9.99 65.08 -48.26
N VAL A 264 10.96 65.26 -49.16
CA VAL A 264 10.70 65.44 -50.60
C VAL A 264 10.90 64.17 -51.42
N GLN A 265 11.87 63.32 -51.08
CA GLN A 265 12.40 62.33 -52.03
C GLN A 265 12.34 60.87 -51.57
N GLU A 266 12.44 60.60 -50.28
CA GLU A 266 12.58 59.24 -49.76
C GLU A 266 11.24 58.61 -49.38
N GLU A 267 11.01 57.37 -49.82
CA GLU A 267 9.92 56.54 -49.32
C GLU A 267 10.29 55.97 -47.95
N ILE A 268 9.84 56.65 -46.88
CA ILE A 268 10.14 56.23 -45.50
C ILE A 268 9.28 55.01 -45.13
N PRO A 269 9.89 53.86 -44.75
CA PRO A 269 9.17 52.71 -44.22
C PRO A 269 8.27 53.11 -43.05
N PRO A 270 7.05 52.54 -42.89
CA PRO A 270 6.17 52.87 -41.77
C PRO A 270 6.85 52.81 -40.37
N PRO A 271 7.73 51.83 -40.08
CA PRO A 271 8.47 51.78 -38.81
C PRO A 271 9.49 52.92 -38.62
N PHE A 272 9.97 53.54 -39.69
CA PHE A 272 10.96 54.63 -39.68
C PHE A 272 10.33 56.03 -39.61
N ARG A 273 9.00 56.15 -39.49
CA ARG A 273 8.33 57.47 -39.37
C ARG A 273 8.69 58.21 -38.09
N ASN A 274 9.11 57.49 -37.05
CA ASN A 274 9.62 58.09 -35.83
C ASN A 274 11.13 58.34 -35.97
N TYR A 275 11.49 59.55 -36.40
CA TYR A 275 12.89 59.95 -36.58
C TYR A 275 13.18 61.35 -36.01
N ARG A 276 14.45 61.61 -35.73
CA ARG A 276 14.95 62.90 -35.24
C ARG A 276 16.20 63.31 -36.00
N VAL A 277 16.20 64.51 -36.58
CA VAL A 277 17.38 65.08 -37.25
C VAL A 277 18.13 66.00 -36.28
N HIS A 278 19.40 65.70 -36.01
CA HIS A 278 20.26 66.49 -35.12
C HIS A 278 21.75 66.25 -35.40
N ASP A 279 22.63 67.16 -34.99
CA ASP A 279 24.11 67.00 -35.04
C ASP A 279 24.73 66.45 -36.35
N GLY A 280 24.12 66.74 -37.51
CA GLY A 280 24.55 66.27 -38.82
C GLY A 280 24.08 64.86 -39.18
N ARG A 281 23.10 64.29 -38.48
CA ARG A 281 22.57 62.94 -38.70
C ARG A 281 21.06 62.86 -38.49
N VAL A 282 20.46 61.77 -38.96
CA VAL A 282 19.09 61.36 -38.63
C VAL A 282 19.13 60.09 -37.80
N THR A 283 18.42 60.09 -36.69
CA THR A 283 18.20 58.90 -35.85
C THR A 283 16.80 58.37 -36.06
N PHE A 284 16.68 57.16 -36.59
CA PHE A 284 15.42 56.41 -36.68
C PHE A 284 15.26 55.54 -35.44
N SER A 285 14.09 55.55 -34.80
CA SER A 285 13.81 54.76 -33.59
C SER A 285 12.68 53.77 -33.84
N VAL A 286 12.99 52.47 -33.74
CA VAL A 286 12.03 51.37 -33.84
C VAL A 286 11.85 50.76 -32.45
N PRO A 287 10.67 50.92 -31.81
CA PRO A 287 10.47 50.54 -30.41
C PRO A 287 10.69 49.03 -30.20
N GLY A 288 11.43 48.68 -29.13
CA GLY A 288 11.75 47.31 -28.78
C GLY A 288 12.74 46.61 -29.73
N GLU A 289 13.31 47.30 -30.72
CA GLU A 289 14.26 46.72 -31.67
C GLU A 289 15.60 47.46 -31.72
N PHE A 290 15.65 48.66 -32.34
CA PHE A 290 16.89 49.41 -32.51
C PHE A 290 16.69 50.91 -32.79
N GLU A 291 17.73 51.70 -32.54
CA GLU A 291 17.94 53.06 -33.03
C GLU A 291 19.07 53.06 -34.06
N LEU A 292 18.83 53.68 -35.22
CA LEU A 292 19.77 53.74 -36.34
C LEU A 292 20.12 55.20 -36.65
N ASP A 293 21.42 55.51 -36.64
CA ASP A 293 21.94 56.84 -36.98
C ASP A 293 22.52 56.83 -38.41
N LEU A 294 21.98 57.66 -39.30
CA LEU A 294 22.44 57.83 -40.69
C LEU A 294 22.84 59.28 -40.99
N SER A 295 23.77 59.50 -41.90
CA SER A 295 24.17 60.83 -42.38
C SER A 295 24.36 60.87 -43.91
N ILE A 296 24.63 62.04 -44.47
CA ILE A 296 24.82 62.25 -45.91
C ILE A 296 26.25 62.74 -46.15
N GLY A 297 26.94 62.17 -47.15
CA GLY A 297 28.30 62.55 -47.52
C GLY A 297 28.39 63.73 -48.50
N GLU A 298 27.40 63.89 -49.39
CA GLU A 298 27.38 64.91 -50.43
C GLU A 298 26.05 65.67 -50.49
N GLU A 299 26.05 66.90 -51.02
CA GLU A 299 24.81 67.67 -51.19
C GLU A 299 23.93 67.16 -52.33
N ASN A 300 24.43 66.22 -53.13
CA ASN A 300 23.73 65.64 -54.27
C ASN A 300 22.50 64.82 -53.84
N GLU A 301 21.38 65.03 -54.54
CA GLU A 301 20.11 64.36 -54.26
C GLU A 301 20.18 62.83 -54.44
N ASN A 302 20.98 62.37 -55.39
CA ASN A 302 21.22 60.94 -55.66
C ASN A 302 22.29 60.31 -54.75
N SER A 303 22.89 61.06 -53.83
CA SER A 303 23.89 60.51 -52.91
C SER A 303 23.25 59.49 -51.97
N GLN A 304 23.95 58.47 -51.51
CA GLN A 304 23.39 57.54 -50.53
C GLN A 304 23.41 58.12 -49.11
N PHE A 305 22.57 57.56 -48.23
CA PHE A 305 22.79 57.67 -46.79
C PHE A 305 23.96 56.78 -46.38
N PHE A 306 24.73 57.24 -45.40
CA PHE A 306 25.83 56.49 -44.81
C PHE A 306 25.50 56.15 -43.36
N PHE A 307 25.83 54.93 -42.98
CA PHE A 307 25.76 54.42 -41.62
C PHE A 307 26.70 55.20 -40.69
N VAL A 308 26.19 55.55 -39.50
CA VAL A 308 26.98 56.18 -38.43
C VAL A 308 27.06 55.27 -37.21
N ASP A 309 25.92 54.85 -36.67
CA ASP A 309 25.86 54.01 -35.46
C ASP A 309 24.53 53.25 -35.37
N ILE A 310 24.49 52.17 -34.58
CA ILE A 310 23.28 51.40 -34.24
C ILE A 310 23.25 51.03 -32.77
N ARG A 311 22.09 51.21 -32.14
CA ARG A 311 21.85 50.89 -30.73
C ARG A 311 20.65 49.96 -30.61
N PHE A 312 20.80 48.79 -30.01
CA PHE A 312 19.68 47.85 -29.82
C PHE A 312 18.82 48.28 -28.62
N LEU A 313 17.48 48.21 -28.78
CA LEU A 313 16.49 48.63 -27.78
C LEU A 313 15.79 47.44 -27.10
N PHE A 314 16.44 46.28 -27.01
CA PHE A 314 15.95 45.11 -26.28
C PHE A 314 16.98 44.62 -25.28
N SER A 315 16.54 44.00 -24.19
CA SER A 315 17.39 43.48 -23.12
C SER A 315 17.18 41.98 -22.94
N PRO A 316 18.23 41.15 -22.86
CA PRO A 316 19.64 41.49 -23.06
C PRO A 316 19.98 41.62 -24.56
N SER A 317 20.62 42.72 -24.93
CA SER A 317 21.21 42.90 -26.26
C SER A 317 22.63 42.34 -26.33
N PRO A 318 23.13 41.96 -27.52
CA PRO A 318 24.56 41.76 -27.71
C PRO A 318 25.35 43.02 -27.29
N PRO A 319 26.59 42.87 -26.81
CA PRO A 319 27.42 44.00 -26.39
C PRO A 319 27.64 44.97 -27.56
N VAL A 320 27.83 46.26 -27.23
CA VAL A 320 28.07 47.34 -28.20
C VAL A 320 29.08 46.88 -29.25
N LEU A 321 28.65 46.83 -30.51
CA LEU A 321 29.46 46.36 -31.63
C LEU A 321 30.69 47.29 -31.75
N LYS A 322 31.89 46.76 -31.52
CA LYS A 322 33.15 47.51 -31.67
C LYS A 322 34.15 46.68 -32.45
N GLY A 323 35.03 47.36 -33.18
CA GLY A 323 36.07 46.73 -33.98
C GLY A 323 35.53 46.09 -35.25
N ARG A 324 36.00 44.89 -35.59
CA ARG A 324 35.76 44.25 -36.90
C ARG A 324 34.28 44.06 -37.24
N LEU A 325 33.45 43.68 -36.27
CA LEU A 325 32.02 43.43 -36.50
C LEU A 325 31.25 44.69 -36.91
N LEU A 326 31.58 45.85 -36.31
CA LEU A 326 30.97 47.12 -36.70
C LEU A 326 31.40 47.48 -38.13
N ASN A 327 32.67 47.29 -38.49
CA ASN A 327 33.16 47.59 -39.84
C ASN A 327 32.49 46.73 -40.92
N GLU A 328 32.30 45.42 -40.67
CA GLU A 328 31.58 44.53 -41.60
C GLU A 328 30.10 44.92 -41.72
N LEU A 329 29.47 45.26 -40.59
CA LEU A 329 28.09 45.73 -40.57
C LEU A 329 27.95 47.07 -41.30
N GLU A 330 28.88 48.00 -41.10
CA GLU A 330 28.96 49.29 -41.79
C GLU A 330 29.07 49.08 -43.30
N MET A 331 29.99 48.23 -43.77
CA MET A 331 30.13 47.90 -45.19
C MET A 331 28.83 47.33 -45.77
N THR A 332 28.20 46.40 -45.03
CA THR A 332 26.96 45.74 -45.49
C THR A 332 25.78 46.69 -45.51
N ILE A 333 25.61 47.52 -44.48
CA ILE A 333 24.52 48.50 -44.40
C ILE A 333 24.70 49.56 -45.49
N ASN A 334 25.92 50.07 -45.69
CA ASN A 334 26.19 51.05 -46.74
C ASN A 334 25.93 50.49 -48.14
N ASP A 335 26.34 49.24 -48.42
CA ASP A 335 26.03 48.58 -49.70
C ASP A 335 24.50 48.42 -49.91
N VAL A 336 23.76 48.04 -48.86
CA VAL A 336 22.30 47.92 -48.93
C VAL A 336 21.61 49.29 -49.07
N LEU A 337 22.12 50.33 -48.41
CA LEU A 337 21.63 51.70 -48.57
C LEU A 337 21.87 52.21 -49.99
N GLN A 338 22.98 51.83 -50.62
CA GLN A 338 23.27 52.16 -52.02
C GLN A 338 22.31 51.49 -52.99
N ASN A 339 22.02 50.21 -52.79
CA ASN A 339 21.31 49.37 -53.75
C ASN A 339 19.79 49.36 -53.56
N SER A 340 19.31 49.50 -52.32
CA SER A 340 17.91 49.26 -51.94
C SER A 340 17.32 50.34 -51.02
N GLY A 341 18.06 51.41 -50.73
CA GLY A 341 17.59 52.56 -49.96
C GLY A 341 17.16 52.23 -48.53
N LEU A 342 16.29 53.06 -47.94
CA LEU A 342 15.86 52.95 -46.54
C LEU A 342 15.00 51.71 -46.27
N THR A 343 14.22 51.23 -47.25
CA THR A 343 13.38 50.02 -47.12
C THR A 343 14.22 48.76 -47.02
N GLY A 344 15.22 48.59 -47.89
CA GLY A 344 16.16 47.48 -47.82
C GLY A 344 16.98 47.48 -46.53
N CYS A 345 17.39 48.67 -46.07
CA CYS A 345 18.09 48.84 -44.79
C CYS A 345 17.21 48.39 -43.60
N PHE A 346 15.95 48.82 -43.57
CA PHE A 346 15.00 48.39 -42.55
C PHE A 346 14.82 46.86 -42.56
N ASP A 347 14.59 46.25 -43.71
CA ASP A 347 14.38 44.80 -43.81
C ASP A 347 15.60 44.00 -43.35
N LEU A 348 16.81 44.46 -43.68
CA LEU A 348 18.07 43.86 -43.20
C LEU A 348 18.16 43.93 -41.67
N LEU A 349 17.98 45.12 -41.10
CA LEU A 349 18.16 45.37 -39.67
C LEU A 349 17.07 44.72 -38.83
N HIS A 350 15.82 44.75 -39.29
CA HIS A 350 14.70 44.08 -38.65
C HIS A 350 14.91 42.55 -38.61
N ASN A 351 15.33 41.95 -39.73
CA ASN A 351 15.68 40.53 -39.76
C ASN A 351 16.89 40.19 -38.87
N LEU A 352 17.89 41.08 -38.83
CA LEU A 352 19.06 40.95 -37.96
C LEU A 352 18.64 40.95 -36.49
N VAL A 353 17.78 41.89 -36.08
CA VAL A 353 17.26 41.96 -34.71
C VAL A 353 16.46 40.72 -34.36
N LEU A 354 15.50 40.30 -35.19
CA LEU A 354 14.73 39.08 -34.91
C LEU A 354 15.64 37.85 -34.76
N THR A 355 16.67 37.73 -35.59
CA THR A 355 17.65 36.64 -35.49
C THR A 355 18.49 36.75 -34.21
N ASN A 356 18.88 37.97 -33.83
CA ASN A 356 19.56 38.22 -32.56
C ASN A 356 18.68 37.86 -31.36
N LYS A 357 17.37 38.20 -31.38
CA LYS A 357 16.43 37.82 -30.32
C LYS A 357 16.33 36.30 -30.18
N VAL A 358 16.21 35.56 -31.30
CA VAL A 358 16.23 34.08 -31.28
C VAL A 358 17.56 33.54 -30.73
N ASN A 359 18.70 34.10 -31.15
CA ASN A 359 20.02 33.70 -30.66
C ASN A 359 20.22 34.00 -29.17
N THR A 360 19.70 35.12 -28.67
CA THR A 360 19.72 35.44 -27.24
C THR A 360 18.91 34.42 -26.45
N LEU A 361 17.68 34.11 -26.90
CA LEU A 361 16.86 33.06 -26.28
C LEU A 361 17.54 31.68 -26.35
N PHE A 362 18.23 31.36 -27.43
CA PHE A 362 18.99 30.11 -27.57
C PHE A 362 20.15 30.05 -26.57
N LYS A 363 20.90 31.14 -26.39
CA LYS A 363 21.97 31.21 -25.38
C LYS A 363 21.41 31.01 -23.97
N GLN A 364 20.34 31.74 -23.62
CA GLN A 364 19.66 31.60 -22.34
C GLN A 364 19.15 30.15 -22.13
N ALA A 365 18.52 29.55 -23.14
CA ALA A 365 18.05 28.16 -23.08
C ALA A 365 19.21 27.17 -22.88
N THR A 366 20.34 27.40 -23.55
CA THR A 366 21.54 26.54 -23.44
C THR A 366 22.19 26.68 -22.06
N GLU A 367 22.22 27.88 -21.49
CA GLU A 367 22.68 28.14 -20.13
C GLU A 367 21.77 27.46 -19.10
N LEU A 368 20.45 27.57 -19.26
CA LEU A 368 19.48 26.87 -18.41
C LEU A 368 19.67 25.35 -18.47
N ALA A 369 19.84 24.79 -19.67
CA ALA A 369 20.07 23.36 -19.88
C ALA A 369 21.40 22.84 -19.29
N ARG A 370 22.40 23.72 -19.09
CA ARG A 370 23.66 23.38 -18.41
C ARG A 370 23.60 23.59 -16.90
N GLY A 371 22.72 24.46 -16.43
CA GLY A 371 22.58 24.86 -15.03
C GLY A 371 21.41 24.16 -14.33
N SER A 372 20.44 24.94 -13.87
CA SER A 372 19.31 24.47 -13.05
C SER A 372 18.42 23.44 -13.74
N TRP A 373 18.37 23.42 -15.08
CA TRP A 373 17.55 22.50 -15.88
C TRP A 373 18.37 21.37 -16.53
N SER A 374 19.47 20.97 -15.88
CA SER A 374 20.32 19.87 -16.35
C SER A 374 19.50 18.60 -16.62
N GLU A 375 19.73 17.98 -17.77
CA GLU A 375 19.07 16.75 -18.23
C GLU A 375 17.57 16.83 -18.50
N GLY A 376 16.86 17.91 -18.13
CA GLY A 376 15.42 18.11 -18.33
C GLY A 376 15.03 18.88 -19.60
N LEU A 377 15.98 19.57 -20.23
CA LEU A 377 15.80 20.34 -21.45
C LEU A 377 16.70 19.84 -22.59
N ARG A 378 16.15 19.77 -23.80
CA ARG A 378 16.92 19.60 -25.05
C ARG A 378 16.66 20.81 -25.95
N VAL A 379 17.73 21.51 -26.28
CA VAL A 379 17.69 22.77 -27.01
C VAL A 379 18.35 22.57 -28.38
N GLU A 380 17.62 22.88 -29.44
CA GLU A 380 18.12 22.80 -30.82
C GLU A 380 17.80 24.10 -31.57
N LEU A 381 18.79 24.61 -32.31
CA LEU A 381 18.60 25.77 -33.19
C LEU A 381 18.62 25.29 -34.63
N LEU A 382 17.45 25.24 -35.26
CA LEU A 382 17.28 24.87 -36.66
C LEU A 382 17.16 26.15 -37.49
N HIS A 383 18.28 26.59 -38.08
CA HIS A 383 18.39 27.86 -38.81
C HIS A 383 18.01 29.09 -37.96
N ARG A 384 16.75 29.55 -38.09
CA ARG A 384 16.18 30.72 -37.39
C ARG A 384 14.99 30.33 -36.51
N THR A 385 14.88 29.05 -36.18
CA THR A 385 13.84 28.48 -35.31
C THR A 385 14.50 27.77 -34.15
N LEU A 386 14.23 28.25 -32.94
CA LEU A 386 14.66 27.66 -31.69
C LEU A 386 13.62 26.63 -31.26
N VAL A 387 14.03 25.38 -31.10
CA VAL A 387 13.20 24.29 -30.58
C VAL A 387 13.69 23.92 -29.19
N VAL A 388 12.82 24.09 -28.19
CA VAL A 388 13.11 23.74 -26.79
C VAL A 388 12.17 22.62 -26.37
N GLN A 389 12.70 21.40 -26.33
CA GLN A 389 12.01 20.25 -25.77
C GLN A 389 12.20 20.26 -24.24
N TYR A 390 11.10 20.13 -23.50
CA TYR A 390 11.10 20.08 -22.04
C TYR A 390 10.54 18.75 -21.54
N TRP A 391 10.91 18.37 -20.31
CA TRP A 391 10.61 17.05 -19.71
C TRP A 391 11.11 15.89 -20.57
N THR A 392 12.37 15.97 -21.01
CA THR A 392 13.08 14.94 -21.80
C THR A 392 13.08 13.56 -21.15
N LEU A 393 13.10 13.49 -19.82
CA LEU A 393 13.09 12.25 -19.03
C LEU A 393 11.69 11.63 -18.89
N LYS A 394 10.62 12.34 -19.28
CA LYS A 394 9.24 11.82 -19.21
C LYS A 394 9.05 10.76 -20.32
N PRO A 395 8.69 9.50 -19.99
CA PRO A 395 8.33 8.50 -20.97
C PRO A 395 7.01 8.88 -21.65
N GLY A 396 6.91 8.61 -22.95
CA GLY A 396 5.72 8.88 -23.77
C GLY A 396 5.93 9.95 -24.84
N ALA A 397 4.85 10.63 -25.21
CA ALA A 397 4.87 11.67 -26.24
C ALA A 397 5.64 12.91 -25.76
N LYS A 398 6.49 13.46 -26.65
CA LYS A 398 7.37 14.58 -26.33
C LYS A 398 6.60 15.91 -26.38
N SER A 399 7.01 16.85 -25.53
CA SER A 399 6.51 18.23 -25.53
C SER A 399 7.66 19.19 -25.84
N TRP A 400 7.41 20.16 -26.73
CA TRP A 400 8.42 21.15 -27.11
C TRP A 400 7.79 22.48 -27.51
N LEU A 401 8.57 23.55 -27.37
CA LEU A 401 8.23 24.89 -27.80
C LEU A 401 9.12 25.29 -28.98
N GLU A 402 8.51 25.70 -30.08
CA GLU A 402 9.20 26.26 -31.25
C GLU A 402 9.04 27.79 -31.23
N ILE A 403 10.16 28.51 -31.29
CA ILE A 403 10.23 29.97 -31.38
C ILE A 403 10.88 30.29 -32.71
N GLY A 404 10.10 30.80 -33.65
CA GLY A 404 10.55 31.07 -35.01
C GLY A 404 10.06 32.40 -35.55
N ILE A 405 10.60 32.78 -36.70
CA ILE A 405 10.22 34.01 -37.40
C ILE A 405 9.22 33.64 -38.50
N ARG A 406 7.99 34.16 -38.39
CA ARG A 406 6.95 33.95 -39.41
C ARG A 406 6.74 35.25 -40.18
N ARG A 407 6.67 35.18 -41.51
CA ARG A 407 6.23 36.31 -42.34
C ARG A 407 4.75 36.62 -42.06
N GLY A 408 4.41 37.88 -41.85
CA GLY A 408 3.04 38.30 -41.63
C GLY A 408 2.15 37.93 -42.83
N HIS A 409 1.01 37.28 -42.56
CA HIS A 409 0.05 36.95 -43.61
C HIS A 409 -0.81 38.19 -43.93
N ARG A 410 -1.07 38.45 -45.21
CA ARG A 410 -2.02 39.49 -45.65
C ARG A 410 -3.38 39.23 -45.02
N LYS A 411 -3.96 40.24 -44.36
CA LYS A 411 -5.34 40.20 -43.84
C LYS A 411 -6.38 40.81 -44.80
N SER A 412 -5.95 41.48 -45.88
CA SER A 412 -6.83 41.99 -46.95
C SER A 412 -5.99 42.40 -48.18
N ASP A 413 -6.60 42.45 -49.37
CA ASP A 413 -5.95 42.74 -50.66
C ASP A 413 -5.41 44.19 -50.81
N SER A 414 -5.62 45.07 -49.82
CA SER A 414 -5.24 46.49 -49.87
C SER A 414 -4.13 46.93 -48.91
N GLU A 415 -3.47 46.03 -48.16
CA GLU A 415 -2.41 46.39 -47.22
C GLU A 415 -1.04 45.81 -47.61
N SER A 416 0.01 46.60 -47.36
CA SER A 416 1.43 46.21 -47.50
C SER A 416 1.71 44.86 -46.82
N PRO A 417 2.64 44.04 -47.36
CA PRO A 417 2.98 42.74 -46.77
C PRO A 417 3.30 42.87 -45.29
N GLY A 418 2.66 42.04 -44.45
CA GLY A 418 2.83 42.10 -43.00
C GLY A 418 4.28 41.83 -42.59
N LEU A 419 4.82 42.67 -41.70
CA LEU A 419 6.18 42.55 -41.20
C LEU A 419 6.44 41.17 -40.55
N PRO A 420 7.63 40.59 -40.71
CA PRO A 420 7.98 39.36 -40.04
C PRO A 420 7.98 39.57 -38.51
N SER A 421 7.54 38.57 -37.76
CA SER A 421 7.50 38.67 -36.30
C SER A 421 7.83 37.32 -35.65
N LEU A 422 8.24 37.38 -34.38
CA LEU A 422 8.43 36.20 -33.55
C LEU A 422 7.08 35.54 -33.27
N LYS A 423 6.99 34.24 -33.52
CA LYS A 423 5.82 33.42 -33.21
C LYS A 423 6.22 32.17 -32.47
N PHE A 424 5.32 31.76 -31.58
CA PHE A 424 5.43 30.54 -30.79
C PHE A 424 4.56 29.45 -31.40
N ARG A 425 5.07 28.24 -31.43
CA ARG A 425 4.30 27.02 -31.68
C ARG A 425 4.57 26.03 -30.58
N TRP A 426 3.54 25.65 -29.84
CA TRP A 426 3.67 24.79 -28.68
C TRP A 426 3.07 23.42 -28.96
N MET A 427 3.91 22.40 -28.85
CA MET A 427 3.53 20.99 -28.95
C MET A 427 3.48 20.41 -27.53
N ARG A 428 2.30 19.94 -27.11
CA ARG A 428 2.04 19.32 -25.81
C ARG A 428 1.67 17.86 -26.00
N ASP A 429 2.47 16.96 -25.44
CA ASP A 429 2.30 15.50 -25.52
C ASP A 429 1.94 15.02 -26.95
N GLY A 430 2.62 15.59 -27.96
CA GLY A 430 2.45 15.25 -29.39
C GLY A 430 1.35 16.02 -30.16
N GLY A 431 0.53 16.85 -29.50
CA GLY A 431 -0.51 17.67 -30.15
C GLY A 431 -0.19 19.17 -30.11
N GLU A 432 -0.63 19.92 -31.14
CA GLU A 432 -0.44 21.38 -31.20
C GLU A 432 -1.49 22.12 -30.34
N VAL A 433 -1.03 23.10 -29.55
CA VAL A 433 -1.85 23.88 -28.61
C VAL A 433 -1.68 25.37 -28.89
N PRO A 434 -2.75 26.19 -28.75
CA PRO A 434 -2.65 27.65 -28.92
C PRO A 434 -1.66 28.29 -27.92
N CYS A 435 -0.94 29.30 -28.41
CA CYS A 435 0.12 30.01 -27.68
C CYS A 435 -0.30 31.38 -27.12
N GLU A 436 -1.58 31.74 -27.19
CA GLU A 436 -2.07 33.09 -26.82
C GLU A 436 -1.87 33.41 -25.34
N ASP A 437 -1.86 32.39 -24.48
CA ASP A 437 -1.74 32.50 -23.03
C ASP A 437 -0.29 32.51 -22.52
N ILE A 438 0.72 32.38 -23.41
CA ILE A 438 2.13 32.32 -23.03
C ILE A 438 2.63 33.75 -22.74
N ALA A 439 3.16 33.97 -21.54
CA ALA A 439 3.77 35.25 -21.18
C ALA A 439 5.08 35.48 -21.95
N PHE A 440 5.11 36.49 -22.81
CA PHE A 440 6.30 36.90 -23.56
C PHE A 440 6.43 38.42 -23.62
N ASP A 441 7.57 38.92 -23.16
CA ASP A 441 7.98 40.32 -23.31
C ASP A 441 9.02 40.44 -24.43
N ALA A 442 8.71 41.25 -25.45
CA ALA A 442 9.58 41.46 -26.60
C ALA A 442 10.73 42.45 -26.32
N GLU A 443 10.62 43.24 -25.24
CA GLU A 443 11.64 44.18 -24.78
C GLU A 443 12.60 43.50 -23.79
N ASN A 444 12.07 42.79 -22.78
CA ASN A 444 12.87 42.01 -21.82
C ASN A 444 12.80 40.50 -22.12
N LEU A 445 13.73 40.03 -22.94
CA LEU A 445 13.82 38.64 -23.36
C LEU A 445 14.31 37.76 -22.22
N SER A 446 13.44 36.87 -21.74
CA SER A 446 13.77 35.82 -20.78
C SER A 446 13.18 34.49 -21.20
N MET A 447 14.06 33.56 -21.62
CA MET A 447 13.66 32.19 -21.90
C MET A 447 13.09 31.49 -20.66
N GLU A 448 13.57 31.84 -19.47
CA GLU A 448 13.10 31.25 -18.23
C GLU A 448 11.63 31.57 -17.95
N ILE A 449 11.22 32.83 -18.12
CA ILE A 449 9.82 33.25 -17.92
C ILE A 449 8.91 32.54 -18.93
N VAL A 450 9.35 32.46 -20.19
CA VAL A 450 8.60 31.76 -21.25
C VAL A 450 8.44 30.28 -20.90
N LEU A 451 9.52 29.60 -20.48
CA LEU A 451 9.48 28.19 -20.09
C LEU A 451 8.60 27.96 -18.85
N ARG A 452 8.72 28.79 -17.81
CA ARG A 452 7.89 28.70 -16.61
C ARG A 452 6.41 28.86 -16.93
N SER A 453 6.05 29.83 -17.78
CA SER A 453 4.67 30.03 -18.22
C SER A 453 4.14 28.83 -19.02
N VAL A 454 4.91 28.32 -19.99
CA VAL A 454 4.54 27.12 -20.77
C VAL A 454 4.35 25.89 -19.86
N ILE A 455 5.25 25.69 -18.91
CA ILE A 455 5.18 24.57 -17.98
C ILE A 455 4.02 24.75 -17.00
N ALA A 456 3.75 25.97 -16.52
CA ALA A 456 2.60 26.26 -15.66
C ALA A 456 1.27 25.97 -16.38
N LEU A 457 1.15 26.33 -17.66
CA LEU A 457 -0.01 25.97 -18.49
C LEU A 457 -0.11 24.45 -18.69
N HIS A 458 1.02 23.75 -18.89
CA HIS A 458 1.03 22.29 -19.00
C HIS A 458 0.58 21.62 -17.69
N VAL A 459 1.17 21.99 -16.56
CA VAL A 459 0.83 21.48 -15.22
C VAL A 459 -0.63 21.77 -14.91
N SER A 460 -1.10 22.98 -15.19
CA SER A 460 -2.51 23.36 -15.00
C SER A 460 -3.46 22.47 -15.79
N HIS A 461 -3.10 22.10 -17.03
CA HIS A 461 -3.90 21.18 -17.82
C HIS A 461 -3.92 19.75 -17.23
N ILE A 462 -2.78 19.24 -16.78
CA ILE A 462 -2.69 17.91 -16.17
C ILE A 462 -3.51 17.85 -14.87
N LEU A 463 -3.32 18.83 -13.98
CA LEU A 463 -4.01 18.90 -12.70
C LEU A 463 -5.51 19.16 -12.85
N SER A 464 -5.94 20.03 -13.78
CA SER A 464 -7.37 20.24 -14.06
C SER A 464 -8.04 18.98 -14.65
N SER A 465 -7.34 18.26 -15.52
CA SER A 465 -7.83 16.98 -16.05
C SER A 465 -7.94 15.91 -14.97
N ALA A 466 -6.96 15.83 -14.07
CA ALA A 466 -6.98 14.94 -12.92
C ALA A 466 -8.11 15.32 -11.93
N TYR A 467 -8.28 16.62 -11.64
CA TYR A 467 -9.36 17.15 -10.82
C TYR A 467 -10.73 16.72 -11.34
N ASN A 468 -10.97 16.91 -12.65
CA ASN A 468 -12.24 16.53 -13.27
C ASN A 468 -12.52 15.03 -13.18
N LYS A 469 -11.50 14.18 -13.38
CA LYS A 469 -11.64 12.71 -13.24
C LYS A 469 -11.88 12.29 -11.79
N ILE A 470 -11.17 12.86 -10.81
CA ILE A 470 -11.35 12.52 -9.38
C ILE A 470 -12.74 12.98 -8.91
N ARG A 471 -13.18 14.17 -9.33
CA ARG A 471 -14.50 14.72 -8.97
C ARG A 471 -15.68 13.85 -9.40
N GLN A 472 -15.53 13.03 -10.44
CA GLN A 472 -16.57 12.12 -10.91
C GLN A 472 -16.84 10.94 -9.95
N SER A 473 -15.90 10.60 -9.08
CA SER A 473 -16.10 9.52 -8.11
C SER A 473 -17.11 9.89 -7.02
N SER A 474 -17.83 8.91 -6.48
CA SER A 474 -19.02 9.17 -5.65
C SER A 474 -18.69 10.00 -4.40
N LEU A 475 -17.55 9.78 -3.75
CA LEU A 475 -17.20 10.42 -2.47
C LEU A 475 -16.86 11.91 -2.61
N PHE A 476 -16.30 12.29 -3.75
CA PHE A 476 -15.99 13.69 -4.05
C PHE A 476 -17.17 14.42 -4.71
N SER A 477 -18.02 13.71 -5.46
CA SER A 477 -19.23 14.30 -6.06
C SER A 477 -20.34 14.57 -5.04
N THR A 478 -20.50 13.70 -4.04
CA THR A 478 -21.45 13.86 -2.93
C THR A 478 -21.00 14.85 -1.86
N GLY A 479 -19.72 15.26 -1.89
CA GLY A 479 -19.15 16.21 -0.94
C GLY A 479 -18.71 15.60 0.40
N PHE A 480 -18.66 14.26 0.53
CA PHE A 480 -18.09 13.61 1.72
C PHE A 480 -16.59 13.93 1.90
N LEU A 481 -15.84 14.08 0.80
CA LEU A 481 -14.44 14.48 0.80
C LEU A 481 -14.24 15.75 -0.03
N SER A 482 -13.40 16.66 0.47
CA SER A 482 -13.07 17.90 -0.24
C SER A 482 -11.96 17.71 -1.29
N LEU A 483 -12.09 18.42 -2.42
CA LEU A 483 -11.10 18.47 -3.50
C LEU A 483 -10.95 19.93 -3.96
N ARG A 484 -9.73 20.46 -3.95
CA ARG A 484 -9.41 21.84 -4.34
C ARG A 484 -8.24 21.85 -5.31
N ALA A 485 -8.33 22.65 -6.37
CA ALA A 485 -7.24 22.85 -7.32
C ALA A 485 -6.85 24.33 -7.34
N HIS A 486 -5.57 24.61 -7.13
CA HIS A 486 -4.97 25.92 -7.29
C HIS A 486 -4.16 25.89 -8.59
N LEU A 487 -4.53 26.73 -9.56
CA LEU A 487 -3.95 26.74 -10.91
C LEU A 487 -3.48 28.15 -11.25
N THR A 488 -2.25 28.27 -11.75
CA THR A 488 -1.61 29.54 -12.12
C THR A 488 -1.05 29.45 -13.55
N ARG A 489 -0.83 30.61 -14.18
CA ARG A 489 -0.33 30.70 -15.57
C ARG A 489 1.14 31.12 -15.67
N ILE A 490 1.74 31.51 -14.55
CA ILE A 490 3.04 32.17 -14.49
C ILE A 490 4.07 31.25 -13.84
N GLU A 491 3.84 30.86 -12.58
CA GLU A 491 4.78 30.04 -11.82
C GLU A 491 4.25 28.61 -11.65
N PRO A 492 4.93 27.59 -12.20
CA PRO A 492 4.46 26.20 -12.17
C PRO A 492 4.43 25.59 -10.75
N GLY A 493 5.25 26.10 -9.83
CA GLY A 493 5.31 25.62 -8.44
C GLY A 493 4.06 25.90 -7.62
N ASP A 494 3.29 26.95 -7.98
CA ASP A 494 2.05 27.31 -7.29
C ASP A 494 0.86 26.44 -7.70
N CYS A 495 1.02 25.66 -8.78
CA CYS A 495 -0.01 24.74 -9.25
C CYS A 495 -0.05 23.49 -8.37
N GLN A 496 -1.12 23.35 -7.59
CA GLN A 496 -1.31 22.24 -6.66
C GLN A 496 -2.76 21.75 -6.61
N LEU A 497 -2.93 20.46 -6.37
CA LEU A 497 -4.21 19.80 -6.19
C LEU A 497 -4.26 19.20 -4.78
N ASP A 498 -5.12 19.76 -3.92
CA ASP A 498 -5.34 19.29 -2.56
C ASP A 498 -6.57 18.38 -2.53
N ALA A 499 -6.38 17.12 -2.14
CA ALA A 499 -7.42 16.12 -2.00
C ALA A 499 -7.50 15.63 -0.55
N GLN A 500 -8.69 15.67 0.05
CA GLN A 500 -8.93 15.06 1.34
C GLN A 500 -9.01 13.53 1.19
N LEU A 501 -8.22 12.78 1.96
CA LEU A 501 -8.16 11.32 1.89
C LEU A 501 -9.15 10.68 2.86
N THR A 502 -9.12 11.16 4.10
CA THR A 502 -10.03 10.82 5.20
C THR A 502 -10.35 12.11 5.97
N GLU A 503 -11.16 12.07 7.02
CA GLU A 503 -11.46 13.25 7.84
C GLU A 503 -10.19 13.88 8.43
N THR A 504 -9.19 13.07 8.77
CA THR A 504 -7.96 13.49 9.45
C THR A 504 -6.74 13.63 8.54
N ARG A 505 -6.81 13.16 7.29
CA ARG A 505 -5.66 13.09 6.37
C ARG A 505 -5.92 13.83 5.06
N HIS A 506 -4.94 14.63 4.65
CA HIS A 506 -4.97 15.40 3.40
C HIS A 506 -3.79 15.01 2.51
N LEU A 507 -3.98 15.12 1.20
CA LEU A 507 -2.98 14.84 0.17
C LEU A 507 -2.82 16.06 -0.72
N ARG A 508 -1.57 16.51 -0.87
CA ARG A 508 -1.19 17.53 -1.85
C ARG A 508 -0.48 16.87 -3.01
N VAL A 509 -1.02 17.07 -4.21
CA VAL A 509 -0.45 16.63 -5.48
C VAL A 509 0.10 17.85 -6.21
N SER A 510 1.39 17.82 -6.52
CA SER A 510 2.08 18.83 -7.34
C SER A 510 2.89 18.14 -8.43
N ILE A 511 3.33 18.90 -9.43
CA ILE A 511 4.21 18.39 -10.49
C ILE A 511 5.53 19.14 -10.40
N GLU A 512 6.63 18.40 -10.35
CA GLU A 512 7.96 18.99 -10.35
C GLU A 512 8.20 19.72 -11.69
N PRO A 513 8.47 21.04 -11.70
CA PRO A 513 8.59 21.82 -12.94
C PRO A 513 9.68 21.33 -13.89
N MET A 514 10.75 20.75 -13.33
CA MET A 514 11.97 20.39 -14.04
C MET A 514 11.86 19.04 -14.77
N SER A 515 11.34 18.04 -14.06
CA SER A 515 11.25 16.65 -14.52
C SER A 515 9.89 16.30 -15.09
N GLY A 516 8.83 17.05 -14.72
CA GLY A 516 7.44 16.72 -15.03
C GLY A 516 6.89 15.55 -14.20
N MET A 517 7.56 15.20 -13.09
CA MET A 517 7.16 14.11 -12.21
C MET A 517 6.07 14.53 -11.23
N SER A 518 5.09 13.66 -11.00
CA SER A 518 4.03 13.89 -10.00
C SER A 518 4.55 13.58 -8.59
N ILE A 519 4.51 14.59 -7.74
CA ILE A 519 4.85 14.51 -6.32
C ILE A 519 3.54 14.41 -5.54
N LEU A 520 3.42 13.39 -4.71
CA LEU A 520 2.26 13.16 -3.85
C LEU A 520 2.73 13.22 -2.40
N SER A 521 2.29 14.24 -1.68
CA SER A 521 2.67 14.48 -0.29
C SER A 521 1.45 14.39 0.61
N ALA A 522 1.38 13.33 1.41
CA ALA A 522 0.29 13.12 2.36
C ALA A 522 0.64 13.68 3.74
N THR A 523 -0.34 14.30 4.38
CA THR A 523 -0.24 14.89 5.72
C THR A 523 -1.37 14.33 6.60
N PRO A 524 -1.04 13.64 7.71
CA PRO A 524 0.26 13.05 8.08
C PRO A 524 0.77 12.02 7.05
N THR A 525 2.08 11.70 7.11
CA THR A 525 2.75 10.77 6.19
C THR A 525 2.11 9.39 6.23
N VAL A 526 1.56 8.97 5.09
CA VAL A 526 0.99 7.62 4.90
C VAL A 526 2.13 6.66 4.60
N SER A 527 2.07 5.42 5.10
CA SER A 527 3.07 4.39 4.81
C SER A 527 2.90 3.89 3.37
N ASP A 528 3.32 4.70 2.40
CA ASP A 528 3.28 4.33 1.00
C ASP A 528 4.64 3.78 0.54
N ARG A 529 4.68 2.49 0.21
CA ARG A 529 5.83 1.84 -0.45
C ARG A 529 5.78 1.98 -1.97
N SER A 530 4.82 2.75 -2.50
CA SER A 530 4.43 2.68 -3.91
C SER A 530 5.01 3.78 -4.81
N ASP A 531 5.89 4.64 -4.30
CA ASP A 531 6.61 5.64 -5.09
C ASP A 531 7.53 5.05 -6.17
N LEU A 532 7.67 3.71 -6.23
CA LEU A 532 8.59 3.03 -7.14
C LEU A 532 7.93 2.35 -8.36
N GLU A 533 6.62 2.15 -8.39
CA GLU A 533 5.95 1.46 -9.51
C GLU A 533 5.24 2.46 -10.43
N ARG A 534 6.01 3.20 -11.21
CA ARG A 534 5.51 3.96 -12.36
C ARG A 534 5.23 2.98 -13.50
N ASN A 535 3.99 2.91 -13.98
CA ASN A 535 3.72 2.23 -15.25
C ASN A 535 3.98 3.21 -16.41
N PRO A 536 5.03 3.00 -17.22
CA PRO A 536 5.38 3.92 -18.32
C PRO A 536 4.32 3.99 -19.44
N GLU A 537 3.36 3.06 -19.47
CA GLU A 537 2.31 3.02 -20.49
C GLU A 537 1.11 3.93 -20.19
N ARG A 538 0.93 4.38 -18.93
CA ARG A 538 -0.24 5.18 -18.54
C ARG A 538 -0.01 6.68 -18.75
N SER A 539 -1.07 7.39 -19.12
CA SER A 539 -1.04 8.85 -19.20
C SER A 539 -0.75 9.48 -17.82
N SER A 540 -0.10 10.65 -17.80
CA SER A 540 0.24 11.36 -16.56
C SER A 540 -0.99 11.63 -15.68
N VAL A 541 -2.12 11.94 -16.31
CA VAL A 541 -3.41 12.16 -15.64
C VAL A 541 -3.94 10.87 -15.00
N GLU A 542 -3.91 9.74 -15.71
CA GLU A 542 -4.39 8.46 -15.17
C GLU A 542 -3.48 7.91 -14.07
N ASP A 543 -2.17 8.14 -14.19
CA ASP A 543 -1.22 7.80 -13.14
C ASP A 543 -1.54 8.56 -11.85
N ILE A 544 -1.71 9.89 -11.91
CA ILE A 544 -2.12 10.72 -10.76
C ILE A 544 -3.44 10.20 -10.16
N VAL A 545 -4.48 9.99 -10.98
CA VAL A 545 -5.79 9.51 -10.49
C VAL A 545 -5.64 8.15 -9.80
N SER A 546 -4.87 7.23 -10.38
CA SER A 546 -4.67 5.89 -9.81
C SER A 546 -3.84 5.90 -8.52
N ARG A 547 -2.81 6.75 -8.43
CA ARG A 547 -1.99 6.93 -7.23
C ARG A 547 -2.80 7.60 -6.11
N VAL A 548 -3.54 8.66 -6.39
CA VAL A 548 -4.47 9.30 -5.44
C VAL A 548 -5.46 8.27 -4.91
N ALA A 549 -6.08 7.48 -5.78
CA ALA A 549 -7.04 6.47 -5.38
C ALA A 549 -6.42 5.39 -4.49
N ARG A 550 -5.22 4.92 -4.81
CA ARG A 550 -4.47 3.94 -4.01
C ARG A 550 -4.08 4.50 -2.64
N ILE A 551 -3.53 5.71 -2.58
CA ILE A 551 -3.11 6.36 -1.33
C ILE A 551 -4.32 6.59 -0.43
N ARG A 552 -5.44 7.07 -0.98
CA ARG A 552 -6.68 7.28 -0.24
C ARG A 552 -7.22 5.98 0.36
N CYS A 553 -7.29 4.91 -0.44
CA CYS A 553 -7.74 3.61 0.05
C CYS A 553 -6.78 2.99 1.07
N ASN A 554 -5.47 3.20 0.93
CA ASN A 554 -4.48 2.80 1.94
C ASN A 554 -4.71 3.57 3.26
N ALA A 555 -4.85 4.89 3.17
CA ALA A 555 -5.02 5.77 4.32
C ALA A 555 -6.28 5.44 5.13
N ALA A 556 -7.41 5.19 4.46
CA ALA A 556 -8.66 4.79 5.11
C ALA A 556 -8.54 3.46 5.85
N ILE A 557 -7.90 2.45 5.23
CA ILE A 557 -7.70 1.13 5.85
C ILE A 557 -6.69 1.20 7.00
N GLU A 558 -5.58 1.94 6.87
CA GLU A 558 -4.60 2.12 7.95
C GLU A 558 -5.21 2.80 9.17
N GLU A 559 -6.01 3.85 8.95
CA GLU A 559 -6.68 4.58 10.04
C GLU A 559 -7.60 3.65 10.82
N ILE A 560 -8.38 2.82 10.14
CA ILE A 560 -9.27 1.85 10.79
C ILE A 560 -8.51 0.70 11.42
N GLU A 561 -7.50 0.15 10.75
CA GLU A 561 -6.70 -0.92 11.30
C GLU A 561 -6.03 -0.48 12.62
N SER A 562 -5.55 0.76 12.70
CA SER A 562 -4.97 1.31 13.93
C SER A 562 -6.00 1.42 15.06
N LYS A 563 -7.22 1.91 14.76
CA LYS A 563 -8.29 2.14 15.73
C LYS A 563 -8.94 0.83 16.21
N VAL A 564 -9.18 -0.09 15.29
CA VAL A 564 -9.89 -1.36 15.55
C VAL A 564 -9.00 -2.38 16.24
N LYS A 565 -7.66 -2.30 16.10
CA LYS A 565 -6.70 -3.05 16.92
C LYS A 565 -6.87 -2.78 18.43
N MET A 566 -7.16 -1.53 18.81
CA MET A 566 -7.39 -1.16 20.21
C MET A 566 -8.64 -1.84 20.79
N LEU A 567 -9.60 -2.21 19.94
CA LEU A 567 -10.83 -2.92 20.31
C LEU A 567 -10.67 -4.46 20.34
N GLY A 568 -9.44 -4.97 20.21
CA GLY A 568 -9.17 -6.42 20.27
C GLY A 568 -9.35 -7.17 18.94
N PHE A 569 -9.56 -6.46 17.83
CA PHE A 569 -9.62 -7.08 16.50
C PHE A 569 -8.20 -7.43 16.02
N VAL A 570 -8.06 -8.65 15.53
CA VAL A 570 -6.80 -9.18 15.01
C VAL A 570 -6.87 -9.18 13.48
N PRO A 571 -6.01 -8.39 12.79
CA PRO A 571 -5.95 -8.41 11.34
C PRO A 571 -5.40 -9.76 10.84
N LEU A 572 -6.00 -10.28 9.79
CA LEU A 572 -5.64 -11.55 9.17
C LEU A 572 -4.85 -11.30 7.89
N ASN A 573 -3.74 -12.01 7.72
CA ASN A 573 -2.99 -11.95 6.47
C ASN A 573 -3.74 -12.73 5.37
N PRO A 574 -4.22 -12.07 4.30
CA PRO A 574 -4.95 -12.74 3.23
C PRO A 574 -4.06 -13.73 2.46
N ARG A 575 -2.72 -13.55 2.44
CA ARG A 575 -1.79 -14.48 1.75
C ARG A 575 -1.73 -15.86 2.40
N ALA A 576 -2.09 -15.97 3.68
CA ALA A 576 -2.16 -17.27 4.36
C ALA A 576 -3.32 -18.14 3.84
N TRP A 577 -4.22 -17.57 3.04
CA TRP A 577 -5.42 -18.20 2.52
C TRP A 577 -5.22 -18.30 1.01
N LYS A 578 -4.95 -19.51 0.48
CA LYS A 578 -4.67 -19.76 -0.95
C LYS A 578 -5.89 -19.53 -1.88
N VAL A 579 -6.87 -18.73 -1.46
CA VAL A 579 -8.10 -18.40 -2.18
C VAL A 579 -8.02 -16.93 -2.61
N ASP A 580 -8.44 -16.64 -3.84
CA ASP A 580 -8.45 -15.27 -4.39
C ASP A 580 -9.64 -14.46 -3.82
N ILE A 581 -9.48 -13.99 -2.57
CA ILE A 581 -10.50 -13.24 -1.80
C ILE A 581 -10.92 -11.94 -2.53
N ARG A 582 -10.12 -11.44 -3.49
CA ARG A 582 -10.48 -10.25 -4.28
C ARG A 582 -11.71 -10.42 -5.17
N ARG A 583 -12.01 -11.65 -5.64
CA ARG A 583 -13.17 -11.91 -6.52
C ARG A 583 -14.52 -11.74 -5.82
N ILE A 584 -14.51 -11.63 -4.49
CA ILE A 584 -15.69 -11.53 -3.65
C ILE A 584 -16.23 -10.10 -3.64
N PHE A 585 -15.32 -9.14 -3.65
CA PHE A 585 -15.64 -7.73 -3.58
C PHE A 585 -15.88 -7.18 -4.99
N PRO A 586 -16.64 -6.09 -5.11
CA PRO A 586 -16.84 -5.45 -6.41
C PRO A 586 -15.48 -5.02 -7.00
N PRO A 587 -15.34 -5.02 -8.34
CA PRO A 587 -14.05 -4.81 -9.00
C PRO A 587 -13.46 -3.41 -8.80
N ASN A 588 -14.25 -2.45 -8.33
CA ASN A 588 -13.80 -1.09 -7.97
C ASN A 588 -13.08 -1.02 -6.61
N VAL A 589 -13.11 -2.09 -5.80
CA VAL A 589 -12.41 -2.13 -4.51
C VAL A 589 -10.90 -2.23 -4.72
N LEU A 590 -10.18 -1.17 -4.31
CA LEU A 590 -8.74 -1.08 -4.49
C LEU A 590 -7.98 -1.72 -3.32
N ARG A 591 -8.50 -1.57 -2.09
CA ARG A 591 -7.91 -2.14 -0.87
C ARG A 591 -8.94 -2.77 0.03
N PHE A 592 -8.53 -3.82 0.71
CA PHE A 592 -9.31 -4.48 1.76
C PHE A 592 -8.39 -5.02 2.83
N THR A 593 -8.93 -5.17 4.04
CA THR A 593 -8.29 -5.91 5.13
C THR A 593 -9.32 -6.79 5.82
N LEU A 594 -8.87 -7.90 6.41
CA LEU A 594 -9.72 -8.90 7.05
C LEU A 594 -9.43 -8.90 8.54
N PHE A 595 -10.47 -8.93 9.36
CA PHE A 595 -10.36 -8.96 10.81
C PHE A 595 -11.07 -10.17 11.40
N SER A 596 -10.50 -10.66 12.50
CA SER A 596 -11.13 -11.63 13.39
C SER A 596 -11.14 -11.07 14.81
N HIS A 597 -12.07 -11.54 15.63
CA HIS A 597 -12.16 -11.16 17.04
C HIS A 597 -12.18 -12.42 17.91
N GLN A 598 -11.65 -12.32 19.15
CA GLN A 598 -11.58 -13.48 20.06
C GLN A 598 -12.97 -14.02 20.47
N LEU A 599 -14.00 -13.15 20.42
CA LEU A 599 -15.38 -13.50 20.75
C LEU A 599 -16.14 -14.19 19.60
N TRP A 600 -15.53 -14.28 18.41
CA TRP A 600 -16.20 -14.78 17.22
C TRP A 600 -15.84 -16.25 16.95
N GLY A 601 -16.78 -16.98 16.34
CA GLY A 601 -16.53 -18.33 15.85
C GLY A 601 -15.47 -18.34 14.75
N ARG A 602 -14.67 -19.42 14.70
CA ARG A 602 -13.53 -19.57 13.76
C ARG A 602 -13.91 -19.47 12.27
N ASN A 603 -15.19 -19.62 11.95
CA ASN A 603 -15.74 -19.63 10.60
C ASN A 603 -16.24 -18.26 10.12
N TRP A 604 -16.11 -17.21 10.94
CA TRP A 604 -16.58 -15.87 10.60
C TRP A 604 -15.47 -14.84 10.71
N ILE A 605 -15.42 -13.95 9.72
CA ILE A 605 -14.50 -12.82 9.68
C ILE A 605 -15.27 -11.60 9.17
N VAL A 606 -14.74 -10.43 9.47
CA VAL A 606 -15.25 -9.16 8.94
C VAL A 606 -14.20 -8.58 8.01
N ALA A 607 -14.60 -8.05 6.86
CA ALA A 607 -13.72 -7.36 5.94
C ALA A 607 -14.04 -5.87 5.89
N ALA A 608 -13.02 -5.03 5.96
CA ALA A 608 -13.13 -3.61 5.64
C ALA A 608 -12.61 -3.42 4.21
N THR A 609 -13.41 -2.81 3.34
CA THR A 609 -13.05 -2.51 1.95
C THR A 609 -13.09 -1.03 1.70
N SER A 610 -12.12 -0.50 0.97
CA SER A 610 -12.08 0.91 0.55
C SER A 610 -11.93 1.04 -0.96
N SER A 611 -12.75 1.92 -1.54
CA SER A 611 -12.85 2.23 -2.97
C SER A 611 -13.15 3.72 -3.15
N MET A 612 -12.85 4.31 -4.31
CA MET A 612 -13.18 5.73 -4.60
C MET A 612 -14.69 6.03 -4.53
N ASP A 613 -15.53 5.00 -4.58
CA ASP A 613 -16.98 5.13 -4.53
C ASP A 613 -17.57 4.93 -3.12
N GLY A 614 -16.77 4.54 -2.14
CA GLY A 614 -17.25 4.24 -0.79
C GLY A 614 -16.36 3.30 -0.01
N ASP A 615 -16.63 3.29 1.29
CA ASP A 615 -15.89 2.53 2.29
C ASP A 615 -16.88 1.64 3.04
N SER A 616 -16.71 0.32 3.03
CA SER A 616 -17.76 -0.60 3.48
C SER A 616 -17.26 -1.69 4.40
N TRP A 617 -18.09 -2.06 5.38
CA TRP A 617 -17.88 -3.23 6.23
C TRP A 617 -18.65 -4.43 5.69
N TRP A 618 -17.99 -5.58 5.63
CA TRP A 618 -18.55 -6.83 5.12
C TRP A 618 -18.45 -7.93 6.16
N VAL A 619 -19.47 -8.77 6.26
CA VAL A 619 -19.41 -10.02 7.02
C VAL A 619 -19.17 -11.16 6.05
N VAL A 620 -18.17 -11.99 6.37
CA VAL A 620 -17.69 -13.05 5.50
C VAL A 620 -17.69 -14.39 6.24
N GLN A 621 -18.33 -15.39 5.63
CA GLN A 621 -18.41 -16.76 6.13
C GLN A 621 -17.41 -17.66 5.43
N LEU A 622 -16.72 -18.45 6.24
CA LEU A 622 -15.71 -19.41 5.84
C LEU A 622 -16.24 -20.83 6.04
N ARG A 623 -15.99 -21.69 5.07
CA ARG A 623 -16.30 -23.13 5.12
C ARG A 623 -15.07 -23.87 5.66
N PRO A 624 -15.19 -24.61 6.76
CA PRO A 624 -14.13 -25.55 7.13
C PRO A 624 -14.04 -26.65 6.06
N THR A 625 -12.85 -26.94 5.53
CA THR A 625 -12.66 -28.19 4.76
C THR A 625 -12.79 -29.35 5.72
N VAL A 626 -13.77 -30.21 5.49
CA VAL A 626 -13.84 -31.52 6.11
C VAL A 626 -12.58 -32.29 5.69
N PRO A 627 -11.69 -32.73 6.60
CA PRO A 627 -10.62 -33.63 6.23
C PRO A 627 -11.27 -34.93 5.73
N ALA A 628 -10.94 -35.35 4.50
CA ALA A 628 -11.33 -36.67 4.02
C ALA A 628 -10.85 -37.72 5.04
N LYS A 629 -11.75 -38.65 5.41
CA LYS A 629 -11.48 -39.75 6.36
C LYS A 629 -10.14 -40.43 6.03
N GLY A 630 -9.12 -40.17 6.85
CA GLY A 630 -7.82 -40.82 6.88
C GLY A 630 -7.31 -40.82 8.33
N PRO A 631 -6.48 -41.79 8.74
CA PRO A 631 -6.10 -41.96 10.14
C PRO A 631 -5.26 -40.76 10.64
N PRO A 632 -5.42 -40.36 11.91
CA PRO A 632 -4.78 -39.16 12.44
C PRO A 632 -3.27 -39.40 12.64
N VAL A 633 -2.44 -38.59 11.98
CA VAL A 633 -1.01 -38.48 12.29
C VAL A 633 -0.83 -37.34 13.30
N PRO A 634 -0.18 -37.55 14.46
CA PRO A 634 0.12 -36.49 15.39
C PRO A 634 1.34 -35.69 14.91
N HIS A 635 1.26 -34.37 15.07
CA HIS A 635 2.29 -33.35 14.82
C HIS A 635 2.32 -32.71 13.43
N GLY A 636 1.57 -31.60 13.34
CA GLY A 636 1.75 -30.52 12.38
C GLY A 636 0.62 -29.50 12.57
N SER A 637 0.94 -28.28 13.01
CA SER A 637 -0.03 -27.17 13.15
C SER A 637 -0.47 -26.63 11.78
N GLY A 638 -1.01 -27.51 10.92
CA GLY A 638 -1.59 -27.14 9.65
C GLY A 638 -2.96 -26.52 9.88
N ARG A 639 -3.08 -25.19 9.72
CA ARG A 639 -4.40 -24.56 9.52
C ARG A 639 -5.07 -25.26 8.33
N GLY A 640 -6.13 -26.02 8.60
CA GLY A 640 -6.97 -26.63 7.57
C GLY A 640 -7.45 -25.56 6.59
N GLN A 641 -7.35 -25.87 5.30
CA GLN A 641 -7.74 -24.95 4.23
C GLN A 641 -9.22 -24.57 4.43
N SER A 642 -9.54 -23.30 4.65
CA SER A 642 -10.94 -22.88 4.75
C SER A 642 -11.36 -22.28 3.41
N VAL A 643 -12.40 -22.82 2.80
CA VAL A 643 -12.95 -22.32 1.51
C VAL A 643 -14.01 -21.28 1.80
N LEU A 644 -13.96 -20.13 1.14
CA LEU A 644 -14.96 -19.09 1.32
C LEU A 644 -16.38 -19.55 0.91
N ARG A 645 -17.42 -19.21 1.70
CA ARG A 645 -18.82 -19.57 1.43
C ARG A 645 -19.73 -18.40 1.03
N SER A 646 -19.61 -17.23 1.66
CA SER A 646 -20.43 -16.04 1.33
C SER A 646 -19.85 -14.75 1.93
N ALA A 647 -20.13 -13.60 1.30
CA ALA A 647 -19.85 -12.27 1.84
C ALA A 647 -21.04 -11.34 1.63
N GLN A 648 -21.35 -10.47 2.60
CA GLN A 648 -22.45 -9.51 2.53
C GLN A 648 -22.04 -8.16 3.14
N VAL A 649 -22.47 -7.07 2.52
CA VAL A 649 -22.25 -5.70 3.01
C VAL A 649 -23.16 -5.45 4.20
N VAL A 650 -22.58 -4.92 5.27
CA VAL A 650 -23.28 -4.58 6.51
C VAL A 650 -23.44 -3.08 6.69
N THR A 651 -22.41 -2.30 6.36
CA THR A 651 -22.48 -0.84 6.31
C THR A 651 -21.79 -0.31 5.06
N ASP A 652 -22.34 0.78 4.51
CA ASP A 652 -21.85 1.42 3.29
C ASP A 652 -20.86 2.58 3.58
N SER A 653 -20.61 2.89 4.86
CA SER A 653 -19.55 3.80 5.32
C SER A 653 -18.78 3.21 6.52
N PHE A 654 -17.52 3.63 6.67
CA PHE A 654 -16.76 3.37 7.90
C PHE A 654 -17.22 4.29 9.05
N PHE A 655 -17.54 5.53 8.72
CA PHE A 655 -18.00 6.56 9.65
C PHE A 655 -19.21 7.28 9.04
N PRO A 656 -20.34 7.44 9.76
CA PRO A 656 -21.45 8.29 9.36
C PRO A 656 -21.12 9.75 9.64
N ALA A 657 -21.44 10.64 8.69
CA ALA A 657 -21.00 12.05 8.62
C ALA A 657 -21.54 13.01 9.71
N ARG A 658 -21.92 12.51 10.89
CA ARG A 658 -22.54 13.30 11.97
C ARG A 658 -21.95 13.09 13.36
N TYR A 659 -20.95 12.22 13.53
CA TYR A 659 -20.34 12.00 14.83
C TYR A 659 -18.89 12.46 14.80
N ASP A 660 -18.52 13.28 15.78
CA ASP A 660 -17.12 13.47 16.14
C ASP A 660 -16.52 12.09 16.44
N MET A 661 -15.26 11.92 16.07
CA MET A 661 -14.54 10.64 16.12
C MET A 661 -14.26 10.19 17.56
N ASP A 662 -15.32 9.85 18.28
CA ASP A 662 -15.27 9.42 19.67
C ASP A 662 -14.97 7.92 19.77
N ASP A 663 -14.09 7.56 20.69
CA ASP A 663 -13.81 6.16 21.06
C ASP A 663 -15.10 5.38 21.42
N ALA A 664 -16.14 6.10 21.87
CA ALA A 664 -17.47 5.55 22.11
C ALA A 664 -18.15 5.00 20.84
N TYR A 665 -18.02 5.70 19.69
CA TYR A 665 -18.57 5.22 18.42
C TYR A 665 -17.86 3.94 17.96
N LEU A 666 -16.54 3.89 18.12
CA LEU A 666 -15.72 2.72 17.78
C LEU A 666 -16.06 1.50 18.66
N ALA A 667 -16.25 1.69 19.96
CA ALA A 667 -16.70 0.63 20.87
C ALA A 667 -18.10 0.11 20.49
N ASN A 668 -19.02 1.01 20.15
CA ASN A 668 -20.34 0.67 19.64
C ASN A 668 -20.26 -0.07 18.31
N LEU A 669 -19.35 0.33 17.40
CA LEU A 669 -19.14 -0.38 16.14
C LEU A 669 -18.65 -1.82 16.39
N GLY A 670 -17.70 -2.03 17.31
CA GLY A 670 -17.25 -3.38 17.69
C GLY A 670 -18.38 -4.24 18.27
N HIS A 671 -19.24 -3.63 19.08
CA HIS A 671 -20.44 -4.25 19.63
C HIS A 671 -21.45 -4.64 18.53
N SER A 672 -21.74 -3.72 17.62
CA SER A 672 -22.68 -3.92 16.52
C SER A 672 -22.17 -4.88 15.45
N LEU A 673 -20.86 -4.91 15.18
CA LEU A 673 -20.23 -5.91 14.31
C LEU A 673 -20.30 -7.32 14.91
N SER A 674 -20.20 -7.45 16.23
CA SER A 674 -20.40 -8.74 16.92
C SER A 674 -21.88 -9.15 16.91
N GLY A 675 -22.78 -8.20 17.11
CA GLY A 675 -24.22 -8.44 17.08
C GLY A 675 -24.76 -8.80 15.71
N ILE A 676 -24.39 -8.06 14.66
CA ILE A 676 -24.77 -8.38 13.28
C ILE A 676 -24.23 -9.75 12.87
N LEU A 677 -23.02 -10.12 13.30
CA LEU A 677 -22.45 -11.44 13.03
C LEU A 677 -23.25 -12.56 13.74
N ALA A 678 -23.69 -12.33 14.98
CA ALA A 678 -24.58 -13.25 15.69
C ALA A 678 -25.95 -13.39 15.01
N ILE A 679 -26.54 -12.29 14.54
CA ILE A 679 -27.80 -12.31 13.81
C ILE A 679 -27.64 -12.99 12.43
N HIS A 680 -26.55 -12.69 11.73
CA HIS A 680 -26.24 -13.25 10.41
C HIS A 680 -26.02 -14.76 10.45
N SER A 681 -25.35 -15.28 11.48
CA SER A 681 -25.16 -16.72 11.65
C SER A 681 -26.49 -17.46 11.82
N ASN A 682 -27.44 -16.87 12.55
CA ASN A 682 -28.78 -17.41 12.74
C ASN A 682 -29.63 -17.33 11.45
N ALA A 683 -29.63 -16.18 10.77
CA ALA A 683 -30.32 -16.03 9.49
C ALA A 683 -29.77 -16.99 8.43
N ARG A 684 -28.45 -17.21 8.41
CA ARG A 684 -27.82 -18.14 7.48
C ARG A 684 -28.15 -19.59 7.80
N TYR A 685 -28.14 -19.96 9.07
CA TYR A 685 -28.56 -21.29 9.51
C TYR A 685 -30.01 -21.60 9.12
N LEU A 686 -30.93 -20.64 9.32
CA LEU A 686 -32.33 -20.76 8.89
C LEU A 686 -32.45 -20.83 7.35
N SER A 687 -31.66 -20.03 6.62
CA SER A 687 -31.60 -20.07 5.15
C SER A 687 -31.10 -21.40 4.60
N ASP A 688 -30.13 -22.04 5.28
CA ASP A 688 -29.61 -23.35 4.90
C ASP A 688 -30.61 -24.48 5.23
N LEU A 689 -31.39 -24.33 6.30
CA LEU A 689 -32.44 -25.28 6.71
C LEU A 689 -33.67 -25.30 5.79
N GLN A 690 -34.01 -24.17 5.15
CA GLN A 690 -35.12 -23.96 4.20
C GLN A 690 -36.54 -24.34 4.68
N SER A 691 -36.69 -24.94 5.85
CA SER A 691 -37.93 -25.47 6.43
C SER A 691 -38.64 -24.46 7.34
N ILE A 692 -37.90 -23.57 7.99
CA ILE A 692 -38.42 -22.57 8.93
C ILE A 692 -38.42 -21.20 8.25
N LYS A 693 -39.60 -20.56 8.19
CA LYS A 693 -39.74 -19.21 7.61
C LYS A 693 -39.20 -18.15 8.58
N PHE A 694 -38.46 -17.19 8.05
CA PHE A 694 -37.93 -16.07 8.84
C PHE A 694 -37.85 -14.78 8.01
N HIS A 695 -37.80 -13.64 8.70
CA HIS A 695 -37.69 -12.30 8.10
C HIS A 695 -36.83 -11.38 8.99
N PRO A 696 -36.00 -10.49 8.41
CA PRO A 696 -35.67 -10.30 7.00
C PRO A 696 -34.65 -11.32 6.47
N PRO A 697 -34.56 -11.53 5.13
CA PRO A 697 -33.57 -12.43 4.55
C PRO A 697 -32.14 -11.90 4.71
N PRO A 698 -31.10 -12.75 4.65
CA PRO A 698 -29.73 -12.37 5.00
C PRO A 698 -29.20 -11.12 4.28
N HIS A 699 -29.48 -10.98 2.99
CA HIS A 699 -29.00 -9.86 2.17
C HIS A 699 -29.62 -8.49 2.51
N LYS A 700 -30.67 -8.44 3.33
CA LYS A 700 -31.30 -7.21 3.81
C LYS A 700 -30.87 -6.84 5.23
N LEU A 701 -30.05 -7.66 5.89
CA LEU A 701 -29.53 -7.39 7.23
C LEU A 701 -28.35 -6.41 7.13
N LYS A 702 -28.66 -5.11 7.25
CA LYS A 702 -27.67 -4.04 7.39
C LYS A 702 -27.73 -3.46 8.80
N VAL A 703 -26.61 -2.95 9.30
CA VAL A 703 -26.57 -2.20 10.56
C VAL A 703 -27.12 -0.80 10.28
N GLU A 704 -28.02 -0.33 11.13
CA GLU A 704 -28.65 0.99 10.98
C GLU A 704 -27.61 2.11 11.24
N PRO A 705 -27.82 3.35 10.74
CA PRO A 705 -26.87 4.45 10.89
C PRO A 705 -26.53 4.84 12.33
N ASP A 706 -27.37 4.46 13.29
CA ASP A 706 -27.18 4.62 14.74
C ASP A 706 -26.49 3.40 15.39
N LEU A 707 -25.89 2.53 14.57
CA LEU A 707 -25.25 1.29 14.97
C LEU A 707 -26.20 0.26 15.60
N ARG A 708 -27.53 0.35 15.42
CA ARG A 708 -28.45 -0.68 15.89
C ARG A 708 -28.36 -1.96 15.05
N VAL A 709 -28.40 -3.09 15.76
CA VAL A 709 -28.40 -4.43 15.15
C VAL A 709 -29.84 -4.82 14.84
N PRO A 710 -30.15 -5.26 13.60
CA PRO A 710 -31.50 -5.66 13.23
C PRO A 710 -31.92 -6.99 13.88
N ASP A 711 -33.20 -7.12 14.17
CA ASP A 711 -33.80 -8.32 14.74
C ASP A 711 -34.28 -9.30 13.67
N ILE A 712 -34.38 -10.59 14.01
CA ILE A 712 -34.94 -11.63 13.14
C ILE A 712 -36.25 -12.14 13.73
N LEU A 713 -37.30 -12.14 12.91
CA LEU A 713 -38.57 -12.78 13.21
C LEU A 713 -38.54 -14.23 12.69
N VAL A 714 -38.68 -15.21 13.58
CA VAL A 714 -38.70 -16.64 13.28
C VAL A 714 -40.11 -17.18 13.47
N ARG A 715 -40.65 -17.89 12.47
CA ARG A 715 -41.94 -18.56 12.58
C ARG A 715 -41.79 -19.92 13.25
N TYR A 716 -42.35 -20.09 14.44
CA TYR A 716 -42.33 -21.33 15.22
C TYR A 716 -43.69 -22.01 15.20
N ASP A 717 -43.76 -23.20 14.61
CA ASP A 717 -44.94 -24.06 14.65
C ASP A 717 -44.49 -25.53 14.63
N VAL A 718 -44.80 -26.26 15.71
CA VAL A 718 -44.39 -27.66 15.95
C VAL A 718 -44.82 -28.60 14.82
N SER A 719 -45.94 -28.30 14.16
CA SER A 719 -46.46 -29.11 13.05
C SER A 719 -45.62 -28.97 11.77
N THR A 720 -45.02 -27.79 11.57
CA THR A 720 -44.20 -27.44 10.40
C THR A 720 -42.71 -27.73 10.59
N LEU A 721 -42.26 -28.01 11.82
CA LEU A 721 -40.87 -28.36 12.12
C LEU A 721 -40.50 -29.74 11.53
N PRO A 722 -39.28 -29.89 10.96
CA PRO A 722 -38.74 -31.19 10.55
C PRO A 722 -38.73 -32.20 11.70
N SER A 723 -38.88 -33.49 11.39
CA SER A 723 -38.88 -34.58 12.38
C SER A 723 -37.66 -34.58 13.30
N VAL A 724 -36.51 -34.16 12.78
CA VAL A 724 -35.25 -34.07 13.52
C VAL A 724 -35.28 -33.03 14.65
N PHE A 725 -36.00 -31.92 14.46
CA PHE A 725 -36.12 -30.89 15.49
C PHE A 725 -37.36 -31.09 16.37
N ARG A 726 -38.14 -32.16 16.19
CA ARG A 726 -39.37 -32.40 16.95
C ARG A 726 -39.12 -33.39 18.08
N ALA A 727 -39.22 -32.91 19.33
CA ALA A 727 -39.26 -33.77 20.50
C ALA A 727 -40.60 -34.51 20.58
N ALA A 728 -40.57 -35.80 20.92
CA ALA A 728 -41.77 -36.54 21.26
C ALA A 728 -42.31 -36.05 22.62
N MET A 729 -43.39 -35.27 22.59
CA MET A 729 -44.00 -34.74 23.82
C MET A 729 -44.67 -35.87 24.63
N PRO A 730 -44.42 -35.98 25.94
CA PRO A 730 -44.99 -37.03 26.81
C PRO A 730 -46.50 -36.84 27.06
N ILE A 731 -47.00 -35.61 26.92
CA ILE A 731 -48.41 -35.25 27.10
C ILE A 731 -48.96 -34.84 25.73
N LYS A 732 -50.14 -35.36 25.35
CA LYS A 732 -50.86 -34.88 24.16
C LYS A 732 -51.33 -33.46 24.44
N ALA A 733 -50.52 -32.47 24.08
CA ALA A 733 -51.01 -31.12 23.95
C ALA A 733 -52.18 -31.14 22.95
N LYS A 734 -53.26 -30.42 23.25
CA LYS A 734 -54.35 -30.20 22.28
C LYS A 734 -53.73 -29.71 20.96
N LYS A 735 -54.35 -29.99 19.81
CA LYS A 735 -53.85 -29.61 18.46
C LYS A 735 -53.52 -28.11 18.26
N LYS A 736 -53.75 -27.24 19.25
CA LYS A 736 -53.42 -25.81 19.22
C LYS A 736 -52.16 -25.59 20.06
N SER A 737 -51.11 -25.01 19.47
CA SER A 737 -49.89 -24.63 20.18
C SER A 737 -50.20 -23.60 21.27
N LEU A 738 -49.46 -23.67 22.38
CA LEU A 738 -49.61 -22.74 23.51
C LEU A 738 -48.84 -21.42 23.30
N ILE A 739 -47.93 -21.41 22.32
CA ILE A 739 -47.07 -20.29 21.93
C ILE A 739 -47.54 -19.75 20.57
N ARG A 740 -47.62 -18.43 20.41
CA ARG A 740 -47.92 -17.79 19.12
C ARG A 740 -46.81 -18.04 18.11
N ASP A 741 -47.17 -18.13 16.84
CA ASP A 741 -46.27 -18.55 15.77
C ASP A 741 -45.04 -17.67 15.54
N THR A 742 -44.96 -16.45 16.07
CA THR A 742 -43.88 -15.50 15.75
C THR A 742 -43.01 -15.22 16.95
N ILE A 743 -41.71 -15.43 16.79
CA ILE A 743 -40.69 -15.21 17.82
C ILE A 743 -39.68 -14.20 17.29
N ARG A 744 -39.47 -13.11 18.02
CA ARG A 744 -38.49 -12.07 17.70
C ARG A 744 -37.18 -12.41 18.40
N LEU A 745 -36.13 -12.65 17.63
CA LEU A 745 -34.78 -12.91 18.11
C LEU A 745 -33.95 -11.63 17.95
N ALA A 746 -33.54 -11.05 19.08
CA ALA A 746 -32.81 -9.79 19.16
C ALA A 746 -31.44 -9.98 19.82
N PHE A 747 -30.46 -9.18 19.42
CA PHE A 747 -29.15 -9.12 20.08
C PHE A 747 -29.16 -8.05 21.18
N HIS A 748 -28.74 -8.41 22.40
CA HIS A 748 -28.76 -7.52 23.56
C HIS A 748 -27.36 -7.16 24.09
N GLY A 749 -26.32 -7.85 23.63
CA GLY A 749 -24.95 -7.51 23.93
C GLY A 749 -24.02 -8.72 24.04
N VAL A 750 -22.83 -8.50 24.58
CA VAL A 750 -21.85 -9.56 24.84
C VAL A 750 -21.60 -9.64 26.33
N ASP A 751 -21.71 -10.83 26.91
CA ASP A 751 -21.30 -11.07 28.29
C ASP A 751 -19.76 -11.11 28.37
N PRO A 752 -19.12 -10.18 29.11
CA PRO A 752 -17.67 -10.15 29.24
C PRO A 752 -17.10 -11.35 30.02
N ARG A 753 -17.88 -12.00 30.90
CA ARG A 753 -17.43 -13.13 31.71
C ARG A 753 -17.40 -14.43 30.91
N GLU A 754 -18.49 -14.70 30.21
CA GLU A 754 -18.66 -15.93 29.42
C GLU A 754 -18.13 -15.81 27.99
N LYS A 755 -17.79 -14.60 27.53
CA LYS A 755 -17.32 -14.31 26.17
C LYS A 755 -18.33 -14.73 25.08
N CYS A 756 -19.62 -14.70 25.43
CA CYS A 756 -20.74 -15.10 24.56
C CYS A 756 -21.62 -13.90 24.20
N ALA A 757 -22.19 -13.92 23.00
CA ALA A 757 -23.27 -13.02 22.63
C ALA A 757 -24.56 -13.41 23.37
N ILE A 758 -25.22 -12.41 23.95
CA ILE A 758 -26.52 -12.49 24.59
C ILE A 758 -27.58 -12.24 23.52
N MET A 759 -28.30 -13.29 23.16
CA MET A 759 -29.46 -13.21 22.29
C MET A 759 -30.72 -13.41 23.12
N VAL A 760 -31.73 -12.58 22.89
CA VAL A 760 -33.00 -12.67 23.59
C VAL A 760 -34.09 -13.00 22.59
N ALA A 761 -34.82 -14.08 22.86
CA ALA A 761 -35.98 -14.47 22.07
C ALA A 761 -37.26 -14.03 22.78
N TYR A 762 -37.98 -13.10 22.17
CA TYR A 762 -39.27 -12.62 22.62
C TYR A 762 -40.39 -13.37 21.92
N GLY A 763 -41.32 -13.91 22.70
CA GLY A 763 -42.51 -14.59 22.19
C GLY A 763 -43.74 -14.22 23.00
N ASN A 764 -44.90 -14.59 22.48
CA ASN A 764 -46.18 -14.37 23.14
C ASN A 764 -46.90 -15.71 23.33
N LEU A 765 -47.55 -15.89 24.47
CA LEU A 765 -48.46 -17.01 24.74
C LEU A 765 -49.81 -16.76 24.08
N VAL A 766 -50.54 -17.84 23.76
CA VAL A 766 -51.89 -17.76 23.20
C VAL A 766 -52.90 -17.33 24.27
N ASP A 767 -52.79 -17.88 25.49
CA ASP A 767 -53.62 -17.55 26.65
C ASP A 767 -52.82 -16.73 27.66
N SER A 768 -53.42 -15.68 28.25
CA SER A 768 -52.77 -14.86 29.26
C SER A 768 -52.73 -15.59 30.60
N THR A 769 -51.53 -15.64 31.20
CA THR A 769 -51.27 -16.37 32.43
C THR A 769 -50.65 -15.44 33.49
N ALA A 770 -51.40 -14.40 33.85
CA ALA A 770 -50.96 -13.38 34.83
C ALA A 770 -50.51 -13.95 36.20
N THR A 771 -50.94 -15.18 36.54
CA THR A 771 -50.57 -15.89 37.77
C THR A 771 -49.19 -16.58 37.72
N LEU A 772 -48.52 -16.64 36.57
CA LEU A 772 -47.25 -17.38 36.41
C LEU A 772 -46.00 -16.55 36.72
N GLY A 773 -46.07 -15.22 36.60
CA GLY A 773 -44.94 -14.33 36.92
C GLY A 773 -44.28 -14.57 38.29
N PRO A 774 -45.03 -14.68 39.41
CA PRO A 774 -44.45 -14.86 40.73
C PRO A 774 -43.99 -16.29 41.05
N LEU A 775 -44.33 -17.28 40.20
CA LEU A 775 -43.97 -18.69 40.42
C LEU A 775 -42.62 -19.08 39.80
N ILE A 776 -41.96 -18.18 39.06
CA ILE A 776 -40.63 -18.45 38.51
C ILE A 776 -39.61 -18.46 39.63
N SER A 777 -38.73 -19.46 39.64
CA SER A 777 -37.59 -19.46 40.56
C SER A 777 -36.71 -18.22 40.31
N SER A 778 -36.47 -17.41 41.36
CA SER A 778 -35.57 -16.24 41.30
C SER A 778 -34.11 -16.58 40.91
N TRP A 779 -33.79 -17.86 40.83
CA TRP A 779 -32.46 -18.38 40.48
C TRP A 779 -32.32 -18.68 38.99
N ASP A 780 -33.42 -18.74 38.22
CA ASP A 780 -33.38 -19.01 36.77
C ASP A 780 -33.51 -17.70 35.98
N ARG A 781 -32.38 -17.14 35.53
CA ARG A 781 -32.33 -15.93 34.69
C ARG A 781 -32.58 -16.22 33.19
N SER A 782 -32.94 -17.45 32.83
CA SER A 782 -33.07 -17.84 31.41
C SER A 782 -34.43 -17.55 30.80
N LEU A 783 -35.49 -17.37 31.60
CA LEU A 783 -36.86 -17.10 31.15
C LEU A 783 -37.53 -16.05 32.04
N VAL A 784 -38.08 -15.00 31.42
CA VAL A 784 -38.84 -13.94 32.11
C VAL A 784 -40.20 -13.77 31.45
N PHE A 785 -41.26 -13.63 32.23
CA PHE A 785 -42.60 -13.29 31.73
C PHE A 785 -42.90 -11.80 31.96
N GLN A 786 -43.61 -11.20 31.02
CA GLN A 786 -44.13 -9.84 31.16
C GLN A 786 -45.13 -9.78 32.32
N LYS A 787 -45.17 -8.67 33.06
CA LYS A 787 -46.09 -8.45 34.18
C LYS A 787 -47.58 -8.61 33.81
N GLY A 788 -47.93 -8.46 32.52
CA GLY A 788 -49.27 -8.68 31.96
C GLY A 788 -49.61 -10.12 31.54
N GLY A 789 -48.68 -11.08 31.71
CA GLY A 789 -48.92 -12.51 31.52
C GLY A 789 -48.99 -13.02 30.08
N SER A 790 -48.84 -12.16 29.07
CA SER A 790 -48.94 -12.54 27.64
C SER A 790 -47.59 -12.72 26.94
N GLY A 791 -46.57 -11.95 27.29
CA GLY A 791 -45.23 -12.00 26.68
C GLY A 791 -44.22 -12.77 27.52
N PHE A 792 -43.24 -13.40 26.86
CA PHE A 792 -42.08 -14.02 27.49
C PHE A 792 -40.79 -13.65 26.76
N ALA A 793 -39.67 -13.65 27.48
CA ALA A 793 -38.33 -13.43 26.96
C ALA A 793 -37.41 -14.57 27.41
N MET A 794 -36.70 -15.21 26.48
CA MET A 794 -35.72 -16.26 26.74
C MET A 794 -34.31 -15.78 26.44
N ARG A 795 -33.39 -15.93 27.40
CA ARG A 795 -31.97 -15.61 27.22
C ARG A 795 -31.21 -16.81 26.63
N LEU A 796 -30.53 -16.59 25.51
CA LEU A 796 -29.71 -17.56 24.81
C LEU A 796 -28.27 -17.05 24.73
N LEU A 797 -27.31 -17.89 25.12
CA LEU A 797 -25.88 -17.55 25.13
C LEU A 797 -25.16 -18.41 24.10
N ALA A 798 -24.45 -17.76 23.17
CA ALA A 798 -23.54 -18.44 22.25
C ALA A 798 -22.45 -17.48 21.78
N PRO A 799 -21.23 -17.96 21.45
CA PRO A 799 -20.22 -17.12 20.83
C PRO A 799 -20.73 -16.54 19.51
N ALA A 800 -20.43 -15.28 19.23
CA ALA A 800 -20.89 -14.62 18.01
C ALA A 800 -20.44 -15.43 16.77
N GLY A 801 -21.39 -15.81 15.91
CA GLY A 801 -21.11 -16.65 14.74
C GLY A 801 -21.55 -18.11 14.87
N HIS A 802 -21.93 -18.54 16.07
CA HIS A 802 -22.61 -19.82 16.26
C HIS A 802 -24.13 -19.58 16.29
N PRO A 803 -24.92 -20.38 15.55
CA PRO A 803 -26.37 -20.24 15.55
C PRO A 803 -26.98 -20.74 16.86
N VAL A 804 -27.92 -19.98 17.42
CA VAL A 804 -28.68 -20.35 18.63
C VAL A 804 -30.01 -21.04 18.30
N ILE A 805 -30.36 -21.18 17.02
CA ILE A 805 -31.67 -21.70 16.58
C ILE A 805 -31.98 -23.09 17.18
N ALA A 806 -31.01 -24.00 17.23
CA ALA A 806 -31.24 -25.32 17.83
C ALA A 806 -31.57 -25.22 19.34
N SER A 807 -30.84 -24.40 20.08
CA SER A 807 -31.10 -24.11 21.49
C SER A 807 -32.43 -23.36 21.70
N LEU A 808 -32.80 -22.47 20.78
CA LEU A 808 -34.08 -21.78 20.77
C LEU A 808 -35.23 -22.78 20.62
N LEU A 809 -35.18 -23.64 19.60
CA LEU A 809 -36.20 -24.67 19.37
C LEU A 809 -36.29 -25.66 20.53
N GLU A 810 -35.16 -25.98 21.14
CA GLU A 810 -35.09 -26.80 22.35
C GLU A 810 -35.82 -26.15 23.52
N ASN A 811 -35.48 -24.89 23.83
CA ASN A 811 -36.07 -24.16 24.95
C ASN A 811 -37.57 -23.86 24.75
N LEU A 812 -38.00 -23.61 23.51
CA LEU A 812 -39.41 -23.44 23.18
C LEU A 812 -40.21 -24.73 23.39
N GLN A 813 -39.68 -25.87 22.95
CA GLN A 813 -40.32 -27.17 23.19
C GLN A 813 -40.31 -27.56 24.68
N ARG A 814 -39.24 -27.22 25.42
CA ARG A 814 -39.23 -27.35 26.88
C ARG A 814 -40.31 -26.49 27.52
N LEU A 815 -40.44 -25.23 27.09
CA LEU A 815 -41.48 -24.34 27.60
C LEU A 815 -42.88 -24.89 27.31
N GLU A 816 -43.14 -25.37 26.10
CA GLU A 816 -44.43 -25.98 25.76
C GLU A 816 -44.72 -27.23 26.59
N CYS A 817 -43.71 -28.05 26.87
CA CYS A 817 -43.82 -29.20 27.78
C CYS A 817 -44.14 -28.75 29.22
N VAL A 818 -43.42 -27.76 29.75
CA VAL A 818 -43.65 -27.18 31.08
C VAL A 818 -45.07 -26.65 31.20
N LEU A 819 -45.53 -25.85 30.23
CA LEU A 819 -46.87 -25.28 30.21
C LEU A 819 -47.96 -26.37 30.15
N SER A 820 -47.73 -27.44 29.39
CA SER A 820 -48.64 -28.59 29.32
C SER A 820 -48.72 -29.38 30.62
N VAL A 821 -47.58 -29.62 31.28
CA VAL A 821 -47.55 -30.22 32.63
C VAL A 821 -48.26 -29.33 33.64
N LEU A 822 -48.04 -28.02 33.57
CA LEU A 822 -48.62 -27.04 34.47
C LEU A 822 -50.15 -26.99 34.33
N GLU A 823 -50.67 -26.95 33.10
CA GLU A 823 -52.12 -27.03 32.84
C GLU A 823 -52.69 -28.34 33.42
N SER A 824 -51.98 -29.46 33.26
CA SER A 824 -52.40 -30.77 33.77
C SER A 824 -52.41 -30.86 35.30
N LEU A 825 -51.43 -30.28 35.99
CA LEU A 825 -51.38 -30.22 37.46
C LEU A 825 -52.45 -29.27 38.04
N GLN A 826 -52.68 -28.14 37.38
CA GLN A 826 -53.75 -27.20 37.75
C GLN A 826 -55.14 -27.86 37.63
N ARG A 827 -55.39 -28.68 36.60
CA ARG A 827 -56.63 -29.48 36.47
C ARG A 827 -56.87 -30.40 37.68
N LYS A 828 -55.82 -30.95 38.30
CA LYS A 828 -55.91 -31.84 39.48
C LYS A 828 -55.84 -31.09 40.83
N LYS A 829 -55.91 -29.76 40.84
CA LYS A 829 -55.86 -28.89 42.05
C LYS A 829 -54.58 -29.07 42.89
N VAL A 830 -53.46 -29.39 42.26
CA VAL A 830 -52.15 -29.46 42.92
C VAL A 830 -51.54 -28.06 42.99
N GLU A 831 -51.04 -27.65 44.15
CA GLU A 831 -50.44 -26.34 44.35
C GLU A 831 -48.96 -26.35 43.91
N ILE A 832 -48.61 -25.43 42.99
CA ILE A 832 -47.25 -25.26 42.47
C ILE A 832 -46.52 -24.21 43.32
N ARG A 833 -45.29 -24.53 43.76
CA ARG A 833 -44.44 -23.60 44.52
C ARG A 833 -43.55 -22.78 43.62
N THR A 834 -42.79 -23.46 42.75
CA THR A 834 -41.89 -22.81 41.79
C THR A 834 -41.87 -23.58 40.48
N PHE A 835 -41.64 -22.90 39.37
CA PHE A 835 -41.33 -23.54 38.10
C PHE A 835 -40.12 -22.89 37.41
N SER A 836 -39.44 -23.67 36.60
CA SER A 836 -38.34 -23.31 35.71
C SER A 836 -38.47 -24.10 34.40
N LEU A 837 -37.62 -23.82 33.40
CA LEU A 837 -37.63 -24.59 32.14
C LEU A 837 -37.23 -26.07 32.32
N SER A 838 -36.57 -26.39 33.43
CA SER A 838 -36.02 -27.71 33.73
C SER A 838 -36.68 -28.41 34.92
N SER A 839 -37.44 -27.71 35.76
CA SER A 839 -38.06 -28.29 36.95
C SER A 839 -39.37 -27.61 37.34
N ILE A 840 -40.32 -28.37 37.86
CA ILE A 840 -41.58 -27.87 38.43
C ILE A 840 -41.70 -28.44 39.85
N SER A 841 -41.70 -27.57 40.85
CA SER A 841 -41.90 -27.97 42.24
C SER A 841 -43.35 -27.78 42.66
N PHE A 842 -43.92 -28.81 43.28
CA PHE A 842 -45.30 -28.80 43.75
C PHE A 842 -45.42 -29.48 45.11
N VAL A 843 -46.52 -29.17 45.79
CA VAL A 843 -46.80 -29.67 47.14
C VAL A 843 -47.95 -30.65 47.07
N TYR A 844 -47.85 -31.73 47.83
CA TYR A 844 -48.85 -32.79 47.88
C TYR A 844 -48.96 -33.37 49.30
N GLY A 845 -50.04 -34.13 49.55
CA GLY A 845 -50.38 -34.65 50.89
C GLY A 845 -51.53 -33.87 51.53
N PRO A 846 -52.23 -34.48 52.51
CA PRO A 846 -53.45 -33.93 53.10
C PRO A 846 -53.21 -32.62 53.86
N GLU A 847 -52.02 -32.43 54.43
CA GLU A 847 -51.61 -31.23 55.19
C GLU A 847 -50.68 -30.31 54.38
N ARG A 848 -50.43 -30.63 53.09
CA ARG A 848 -49.49 -29.89 52.22
C ARG A 848 -48.06 -29.80 52.78
N ASP A 849 -47.63 -30.86 53.45
CA ASP A 849 -46.34 -30.97 54.14
C ASP A 849 -45.22 -31.51 53.24
N LEU A 850 -45.56 -32.21 52.15
CA LEU A 850 -44.58 -32.87 51.28
C LEU A 850 -44.41 -32.14 49.95
N ALA A 851 -43.15 -31.97 49.53
CA ALA A 851 -42.79 -31.37 48.25
C ALA A 851 -42.16 -32.42 47.32
N ALA A 852 -42.50 -32.31 46.04
CA ALA A 852 -41.87 -33.04 44.94
C ALA A 852 -41.44 -32.06 43.85
N SER A 853 -40.36 -32.38 43.15
CA SER A 853 -39.91 -31.65 41.97
C SER A 853 -39.93 -32.57 40.76
N LEU A 854 -40.71 -32.21 39.74
CA LEU A 854 -40.68 -32.86 38.45
C LEU A 854 -39.57 -32.24 37.63
N ASN A 855 -38.60 -33.03 37.19
CA ASN A 855 -37.50 -32.57 36.34
C ASN A 855 -37.78 -32.92 34.89
N ILE A 856 -37.60 -31.95 34.01
CA ILE A 856 -37.81 -32.06 32.58
C ILE A 856 -36.43 -32.12 31.94
N HIS A 857 -35.98 -33.33 31.61
CA HIS A 857 -34.71 -33.56 30.96
C HIS A 857 -34.93 -33.65 29.46
N LEU A 858 -34.46 -32.66 28.70
CA LEU A 858 -34.35 -32.77 27.26
C LEU A 858 -32.88 -33.07 26.94
N SER A 859 -32.59 -34.32 26.61
CA SER A 859 -31.26 -34.72 26.15
C SER A 859 -31.08 -34.32 24.69
N ARG A 860 -29.99 -33.61 24.41
CA ARG A 860 -29.56 -33.30 23.05
C ARG A 860 -28.57 -34.37 22.57
N ASN A 861 -28.75 -34.88 21.36
CA ASN A 861 -27.78 -35.80 20.77
C ASN A 861 -26.61 -35.03 20.14
N GLU A 862 -25.51 -34.90 20.89
CA GLU A 862 -24.31 -34.14 20.47
C GLU A 862 -23.67 -34.68 19.18
N SER A 863 -23.81 -35.99 18.89
CA SER A 863 -23.23 -36.60 17.68
C SER A 863 -23.85 -36.08 16.36
N LEU A 864 -25.07 -35.56 16.41
CA LEU A 864 -25.77 -35.02 15.24
C LEU A 864 -25.49 -33.52 15.03
N MET A 865 -24.95 -32.81 16.03
CA MET A 865 -24.64 -31.38 15.95
C MET A 865 -23.41 -31.06 15.07
N GLU A 866 -22.56 -32.05 14.79
CA GLU A 866 -21.41 -31.91 13.88
C GLU A 866 -21.81 -31.93 12.40
N LEU A 867 -23.05 -32.34 12.09
CA LEU A 867 -23.56 -32.44 10.72
C LEU A 867 -24.03 -31.07 10.19
N SER A 868 -23.97 -30.90 8.87
CA SER A 868 -24.43 -29.66 8.25
C SER A 868 -25.96 -29.49 8.38
N PRO A 869 -26.49 -28.25 8.39
CA PRO A 869 -27.94 -28.00 8.54
C PRO A 869 -28.78 -28.74 7.48
N THR A 870 -28.25 -28.89 6.27
CA THR A 870 -28.89 -29.60 5.16
C THR A 870 -28.95 -31.12 5.38
N GLU A 871 -27.94 -31.70 6.03
CA GLU A 871 -27.91 -33.13 6.41
C GLU A 871 -28.80 -33.40 7.63
N LEU A 872 -28.93 -32.43 8.54
CA LEU A 872 -29.84 -32.50 9.67
C LEU A 872 -31.30 -32.46 9.22
N ALA A 873 -31.66 -31.63 8.24
CA ALA A 873 -33.04 -31.54 7.76
C ALA A 873 -33.55 -32.82 7.08
N SER A 874 -32.66 -33.69 6.57
CA SER A 874 -33.01 -34.91 5.82
C SER A 874 -33.06 -36.19 6.66
N ARG A 875 -32.65 -36.15 7.93
CA ARG A 875 -32.68 -37.33 8.81
C ARG A 875 -34.07 -37.57 9.43
N SER A 876 -34.28 -38.79 9.91
CA SER A 876 -35.51 -39.20 10.60
C SER A 876 -35.36 -39.30 12.12
N GLU A 877 -34.12 -39.31 12.63
CA GLU A 877 -33.81 -39.36 14.07
C GLU A 877 -34.03 -38.00 14.72
N SER A 878 -34.73 -37.96 15.86
CA SER A 878 -34.90 -36.73 16.64
C SER A 878 -33.60 -36.32 17.35
N LEU A 879 -33.21 -35.06 17.23
CA LEU A 879 -32.13 -34.43 18.00
C LEU A 879 -32.43 -34.36 19.50
N PHE A 880 -33.71 -34.32 19.85
CA PHE A 880 -34.17 -34.08 21.20
C PHE A 880 -34.85 -35.33 21.77
N GLY A 881 -34.33 -35.82 22.90
CA GLY A 881 -34.91 -36.89 23.70
C GLY A 881 -35.51 -36.33 24.99
N LEU A 882 -36.83 -36.28 25.10
CA LEU A 882 -37.51 -35.76 26.27
C LEU A 882 -37.76 -36.88 27.30
N ARG A 883 -37.34 -36.69 28.54
CA ARG A 883 -37.58 -37.58 29.68
C ARG A 883 -38.02 -36.79 30.89
N LEU A 884 -39.10 -37.24 31.54
CA LEU A 884 -39.58 -36.68 32.79
C LEU A 884 -39.01 -37.48 33.97
N GLY A 885 -38.33 -36.82 34.89
CA GLY A 885 -37.91 -37.36 36.18
C GLY A 885 -38.74 -36.79 37.31
N ILE A 886 -38.79 -37.49 38.44
CA ILE A 886 -39.36 -36.95 39.68
C ILE A 886 -38.31 -37.08 40.79
N GLN A 887 -38.18 -36.03 41.60
CA GLN A 887 -37.25 -35.97 42.72
C GLN A 887 -38.01 -35.56 43.98
N PHE A 888 -37.54 -36.07 45.10
CA PHE A 888 -38.09 -35.79 46.42
C PHE A 888 -36.98 -35.35 47.36
N GLY A 889 -37.29 -34.48 48.33
CA GLY A 889 -36.33 -34.06 49.35
C GLY A 889 -35.84 -35.22 50.22
N LEU A 890 -34.72 -35.03 50.92
CA LEU A 890 -34.09 -36.07 51.76
C LEU A 890 -35.03 -36.67 52.82
N GLN A 891 -35.96 -35.86 53.33
CA GLN A 891 -36.93 -36.23 54.37
C GLN A 891 -38.26 -36.77 53.79
N ASN A 892 -38.39 -36.87 52.47
CA ASN A 892 -39.64 -37.30 51.85
C ASN A 892 -39.68 -38.83 51.72
N PRO A 893 -40.73 -39.48 52.24
CA PRO A 893 -40.82 -40.95 52.30
C PRO A 893 -40.92 -41.61 50.91
N HIS A 894 -41.34 -40.88 49.87
CA HIS A 894 -41.46 -41.38 48.50
C HIS A 894 -40.13 -41.53 47.75
N ARG A 895 -39.00 -41.12 48.34
CA ARG A 895 -37.67 -41.32 47.73
C ARG A 895 -37.39 -42.79 47.43
N ARG A 896 -37.94 -43.72 48.22
CA ARG A 896 -37.82 -45.19 48.04
C ARG A 896 -38.40 -45.69 46.71
N ILE A 897 -39.40 -45.01 46.17
CA ILE A 897 -40.11 -45.41 44.94
C ILE A 897 -39.81 -44.49 43.75
N GLN A 898 -38.83 -43.58 43.90
CA GLN A 898 -38.52 -42.54 42.93
C GLN A 898 -38.29 -43.08 41.52
N GLU A 899 -37.48 -44.14 41.35
CA GLU A 899 -37.19 -44.74 40.04
C GLU A 899 -38.44 -45.42 39.42
N SER A 900 -39.30 -46.00 40.25
CA SER A 900 -40.56 -46.59 39.77
C SER A 900 -41.57 -45.53 39.34
N LEU A 901 -41.59 -44.37 40.01
CA LEU A 901 -42.42 -43.24 39.60
C LEU A 901 -41.87 -42.59 38.33
N ALA A 902 -40.55 -42.38 38.24
CA ALA A 902 -39.89 -41.87 37.04
C ALA A 902 -40.09 -42.77 35.81
N SER A 903 -40.06 -44.09 35.98
CA SER A 903 -40.39 -45.02 34.88
C SER A 903 -41.87 -45.00 34.51
N SER A 904 -42.79 -44.80 35.46
CA SER A 904 -44.23 -44.67 35.18
C SER A 904 -44.57 -43.40 34.41
N LEU A 905 -43.86 -42.29 34.66
CA LEU A 905 -44.00 -41.03 33.90
C LEU A 905 -43.67 -41.20 32.41
N ASN A 906 -42.73 -42.09 32.06
CA ASN A 906 -42.22 -42.22 30.68
C ASN A 906 -42.74 -43.48 29.94
N ARG A 907 -43.52 -44.37 30.57
CA ARG A 907 -43.92 -45.69 30.02
C ARG A 907 -45.24 -45.74 29.24
N SER A 908 -46.08 -44.71 29.26
CA SER A 908 -47.45 -44.79 28.68
C SER A 908 -47.77 -43.66 27.71
N SER A 909 -48.51 -43.98 26.65
CA SER A 909 -49.02 -43.00 25.70
C SER A 909 -50.03 -42.06 26.38
N THR A 910 -49.62 -40.80 26.52
CA THR A 910 -50.45 -39.59 26.47
C THR A 910 -51.45 -39.36 27.61
N GLU A 911 -51.23 -38.28 28.38
CA GLU A 911 -52.02 -37.78 29.55
C GLU A 911 -52.04 -38.69 30.79
N ALA A 912 -52.23 -40.00 30.65
CA ALA A 912 -52.40 -40.89 31.79
C ALA A 912 -51.15 -41.01 32.69
N GLY A 913 -49.93 -40.80 32.18
CA GLY A 913 -48.69 -41.01 32.93
C GLY A 913 -48.52 -40.07 34.13
N LEU A 914 -48.76 -38.77 33.94
CA LEU A 914 -48.69 -37.79 35.03
C LEU A 914 -49.85 -37.97 36.01
N GLU A 915 -51.05 -38.22 35.51
CA GLU A 915 -52.23 -38.50 36.34
C GLU A 915 -52.03 -39.74 37.21
N THR A 916 -51.51 -40.82 36.63
CA THR A 916 -51.19 -42.06 37.35
C THR A 916 -50.16 -41.81 38.45
N VAL A 917 -49.18 -40.93 38.23
CA VAL A 917 -48.17 -40.61 39.26
C VAL A 917 -48.76 -39.78 40.40
N VAL A 918 -49.61 -38.79 40.12
CA VAL A 918 -50.33 -38.06 41.17
C VAL A 918 -51.21 -39.01 41.99
N GLU A 919 -51.90 -39.95 41.34
CA GLU A 919 -52.69 -40.98 42.01
C GLU A 919 -51.81 -41.93 42.85
N LEU A 920 -50.67 -42.38 42.31
CA LEU A 920 -49.72 -43.24 43.04
C LEU A 920 -49.12 -42.54 44.27
N LEU A 921 -48.84 -41.24 44.19
CA LEU A 921 -48.39 -40.45 45.35
C LEU A 921 -49.44 -40.42 46.45
N THR A 922 -50.72 -40.29 46.11
CA THR A 922 -51.81 -40.35 47.11
C THR A 922 -52.00 -41.76 47.69
N LEU A 923 -51.89 -42.80 46.85
CA LEU A 923 -52.09 -44.20 47.23
C LEU A 923 -50.97 -44.73 48.16
N THR A 924 -49.72 -44.33 47.89
CA THR A 924 -48.55 -44.89 48.60
C THR A 924 -48.14 -44.09 49.83
N LEU A 925 -48.61 -42.85 50.00
CA LEU A 925 -48.24 -41.97 51.11
C LEU A 925 -48.43 -42.60 52.51
N PRO A 926 -49.60 -43.19 52.86
CA PRO A 926 -49.79 -43.78 54.19
C PRO A 926 -48.86 -44.98 54.45
N LEU A 927 -48.57 -45.76 53.41
CA LEU A 927 -47.65 -46.90 53.48
C LEU A 927 -46.22 -46.43 53.70
N MET A 928 -45.75 -45.45 52.92
CA MET A 928 -44.37 -44.97 53.03
C MET A 928 -44.08 -44.34 54.40
N ARG A 929 -45.03 -43.54 54.94
CA ARG A 929 -44.91 -42.98 56.31
C ARG A 929 -44.82 -44.07 57.38
N ALA A 930 -45.61 -45.14 57.25
CA ALA A 930 -45.56 -46.26 58.18
C ALA A 930 -44.22 -47.01 58.10
N LEU A 931 -43.70 -47.24 56.89
CA LEU A 931 -42.41 -47.91 56.70
C LEU A 931 -41.24 -47.08 57.26
N ASP A 932 -41.25 -45.75 57.09
CA ASP A 932 -40.21 -44.89 57.66
C ASP A 932 -40.26 -44.85 59.20
N GLN A 933 -41.45 -44.87 59.80
CA GLN A 933 -41.60 -45.02 61.25
C GLN A 933 -41.02 -46.33 61.78
N LEU A 934 -41.24 -47.45 61.05
CA LEU A 934 -40.74 -48.77 61.43
C LEU A 934 -39.22 -48.91 61.28
N MET A 935 -38.63 -48.19 60.33
CA MET A 935 -37.19 -48.22 60.06
C MET A 935 -36.39 -47.17 60.84
N ALA A 936 -37.04 -46.32 61.63
CA ALA A 936 -36.37 -45.33 62.48
C ALA A 936 -35.66 -46.05 63.65
N ASN A 937 -34.44 -46.54 63.40
CA ASN A 937 -33.61 -47.19 64.42
C ASN A 937 -33.17 -46.17 65.49
N THR A 938 -33.57 -46.39 66.75
CA THR A 938 -33.17 -45.56 67.91
C THR A 938 -31.76 -45.88 68.42
N SER A 939 -31.05 -46.87 67.86
CA SER A 939 -29.74 -47.34 68.36
C SER A 939 -28.80 -47.68 67.21
N TYR A 940 -27.71 -46.95 67.05
CA TYR A 940 -26.78 -47.02 65.91
C TYR A 940 -25.88 -48.28 65.88
N SER A 941 -25.97 -49.21 66.84
CA SER A 941 -25.09 -50.39 66.95
C SER A 941 -25.82 -51.74 66.98
N GLY A 942 -27.10 -51.81 66.57
CA GLY A 942 -27.88 -53.05 66.56
C GLY A 942 -27.97 -53.70 65.16
N PRO A 943 -28.19 -55.03 65.07
CA PRO A 943 -28.49 -55.69 63.80
C PRO A 943 -29.74 -55.10 63.15
N LEU A 944 -29.72 -54.95 61.82
CA LEU A 944 -30.82 -54.40 61.01
C LEU A 944 -32.15 -55.09 61.36
N ARG A 945 -33.09 -54.33 61.95
CA ARG A 945 -34.39 -54.84 62.39
C ARG A 945 -35.30 -55.22 61.22
N LEU A 946 -35.25 -54.45 60.14
CA LEU A 946 -36.16 -54.55 59.02
C LEU A 946 -35.46 -54.12 57.73
N HIS A 947 -35.58 -54.92 56.68
CA HIS A 947 -35.10 -54.60 55.34
C HIS A 947 -36.27 -54.58 54.36
N VAL A 948 -36.51 -53.42 53.72
CA VAL A 948 -37.59 -53.25 52.74
C VAL A 948 -37.00 -53.10 51.35
N THR A 949 -37.37 -53.99 50.43
CA THR A 949 -37.01 -53.93 49.01
C THR A 949 -38.23 -53.51 48.19
N VAL A 950 -38.07 -52.49 47.35
CA VAL A 950 -39.13 -51.98 46.47
C VAL A 950 -38.97 -52.63 45.10
N ARG A 951 -40.01 -53.32 44.61
CA ARG A 951 -39.99 -53.93 43.26
C ARG A 951 -40.58 -52.99 42.21
N ASN A 952 -41.67 -52.33 42.54
CA ASN A 952 -42.28 -51.23 41.78
C ASN A 952 -43.20 -50.42 42.73
N ALA A 953 -43.80 -49.32 42.26
CA ALA A 953 -44.64 -48.45 43.07
C ALA A 953 -45.87 -49.14 43.72
N ARG A 954 -46.22 -50.35 43.27
CA ARG A 954 -47.36 -51.15 43.76
C ARG A 954 -46.94 -52.43 44.50
N THR A 955 -45.65 -52.78 44.55
CA THR A 955 -45.18 -54.06 45.12
C THR A 955 -43.91 -53.87 45.95
N TYR A 956 -43.98 -54.30 47.22
CA TYR A 956 -42.93 -54.16 48.23
C TYR A 956 -42.62 -55.52 48.85
N GLN A 957 -41.36 -55.80 49.16
CA GLN A 957 -40.91 -56.99 49.87
C GLN A 957 -40.32 -56.55 51.21
N ILE A 958 -40.86 -57.07 52.30
CA ILE A 958 -40.49 -56.77 53.68
C ILE A 958 -39.77 -58.00 54.24
N HIS A 959 -38.51 -57.84 54.64
CA HIS A 959 -37.67 -58.92 55.16
C HIS A 959 -37.19 -58.60 56.57
N TYR A 960 -37.33 -59.57 57.49
CA TYR A 960 -36.77 -59.52 58.83
C TYR A 960 -35.52 -60.41 58.88
N PRO A 961 -34.30 -59.84 58.86
CA PRO A 961 -33.07 -60.62 58.75
C PRO A 961 -32.81 -61.54 59.94
N GLY A 962 -33.27 -61.16 61.13
CA GLY A 962 -33.06 -61.93 62.36
C GLY A 962 -33.95 -63.16 62.51
N ASP A 963 -35.06 -63.23 61.76
CA ASP A 963 -36.08 -64.28 61.88
C ASP A 963 -36.35 -64.98 60.52
N GLU A 964 -35.47 -64.77 59.52
CA GLU A 964 -35.56 -65.24 58.11
C GLU A 964 -36.94 -65.08 57.41
N ALA A 965 -37.83 -64.25 57.95
CA ALA A 965 -39.18 -64.06 57.41
C ALA A 965 -39.18 -63.07 56.24
N ARG A 966 -39.92 -63.40 55.17
CA ARG A 966 -40.13 -62.52 54.00
C ARG A 966 -41.61 -62.40 53.69
N PHE A 967 -42.07 -61.17 53.55
CA PHE A 967 -43.45 -60.85 53.17
C PHE A 967 -43.47 -60.01 51.90
N GLN A 968 -44.51 -60.18 51.09
CA GLN A 968 -44.76 -59.38 49.90
C GLN A 968 -46.05 -58.59 50.08
N LEU A 969 -45.97 -57.27 49.97
CA LEU A 969 -47.09 -56.35 50.04
C LEU A 969 -47.41 -55.81 48.63
N VAL A 970 -48.60 -56.09 48.12
CA VAL A 970 -49.03 -55.76 46.76
C VAL A 970 -50.30 -54.91 46.79
N ALA A 971 -50.32 -53.79 46.06
CA ALA A 971 -51.54 -53.02 45.82
C ALA A 971 -52.43 -53.76 44.81
N ALA A 972 -53.64 -54.12 45.23
CA ALA A 972 -54.66 -54.73 44.41
C ALA A 972 -55.93 -53.86 44.39
N SER A 973 -56.80 -54.07 43.40
CA SER A 973 -58.14 -53.49 43.38
C SER A 973 -59.15 -54.54 43.82
N HIS A 974 -59.98 -54.22 44.80
CA HIS A 974 -61.07 -55.07 45.26
C HIS A 974 -62.35 -54.25 45.30
N GLN A 975 -63.38 -54.64 44.54
CA GLN A 975 -64.65 -53.92 44.41
C GLN A 975 -64.49 -52.42 44.10
N ASN A 976 -63.63 -52.08 43.13
CA ASN A 976 -63.32 -50.70 42.74
C ASN A 976 -62.65 -49.83 43.82
N ARG A 977 -62.18 -50.42 44.92
CA ARG A 977 -61.36 -49.75 45.94
C ARG A 977 -59.94 -50.30 45.91
N SER A 978 -58.94 -49.43 45.97
CA SER A 978 -57.55 -49.85 46.12
C SER A 978 -57.34 -50.38 47.53
N VAL A 979 -56.66 -51.52 47.65
CA VAL A 979 -56.32 -52.17 48.92
C VAL A 979 -54.91 -52.74 48.85
N TRP A 980 -54.26 -52.88 50.00
CA TRP A 980 -52.94 -53.49 50.11
C TRP A 980 -53.07 -54.93 50.61
N VAL A 981 -52.47 -55.87 49.89
CA VAL A 981 -52.52 -57.30 50.20
C VAL A 981 -51.13 -57.77 50.64
N LEU A 982 -50.99 -58.16 51.89
CA LEU A 982 -49.79 -58.78 52.46
C LEU A 982 -49.86 -60.29 52.26
N LYS A 983 -48.84 -60.87 51.65
CA LYS A 983 -48.67 -62.32 51.43
C LYS A 983 -47.35 -62.79 52.00
N ASP A 984 -47.31 -64.03 52.47
CA ASP A 984 -46.06 -64.68 52.84
C ASP A 984 -45.25 -65.02 51.58
N ALA A 985 -43.97 -64.67 51.54
CA ALA A 985 -43.08 -64.94 50.41
C ALA A 985 -42.21 -66.19 50.63
N ASN A 986 -42.22 -66.80 51.82
CA ASN A 986 -41.48 -68.02 52.12
C ASN A 986 -42.20 -69.30 51.65
N SER A 987 -43.41 -69.20 51.09
CA SER A 987 -44.22 -70.34 50.64
C SER A 987 -43.69 -71.09 49.40
N GLN A 988 -42.47 -70.81 48.93
CA GLN A 988 -41.85 -71.45 47.75
C GLN A 988 -40.50 -72.12 48.01
N GLY A 989 -40.00 -72.20 49.25
CA GLY A 989 -38.75 -72.88 49.56
C GLY A 989 -38.80 -73.63 50.90
N ASN A 990 -38.61 -74.96 50.86
CA ASN A 990 -38.52 -75.83 52.03
C ASN A 990 -37.37 -75.40 52.97
N SER A 991 -37.67 -74.88 54.16
CA SER A 991 -36.84 -75.11 55.34
C SER A 991 -37.73 -75.41 56.56
N LYS A 992 -37.52 -76.60 57.12
CA LYS A 992 -38.12 -77.06 58.37
C LYS A 992 -37.32 -76.43 59.51
N ASN A 993 -37.78 -75.30 60.05
CA ASN A 993 -37.50 -74.80 61.40
C ASN A 993 -38.13 -73.40 61.55
N ASP A 994 -39.46 -73.31 61.73
CA ASP A 994 -40.10 -72.28 62.58
C ASP A 994 -41.64 -72.46 62.68
N ASP A 995 -42.08 -73.52 63.37
CA ASP A 995 -43.53 -73.74 63.65
C ASP A 995 -44.08 -72.69 64.65
N SER A 996 -43.22 -71.98 65.39
CA SER A 996 -43.65 -71.01 66.41
C SER A 996 -44.09 -69.66 65.83
N ILE A 997 -43.38 -69.17 64.80
CA ILE A 997 -43.63 -67.86 64.18
C ILE A 997 -44.82 -67.95 63.21
N THR A 998 -44.91 -69.01 62.42
CA THR A 998 -46.02 -69.23 61.47
C THR A 998 -47.35 -69.45 62.20
N ALA A 999 -47.36 -70.14 63.35
CA ALA A 999 -48.54 -70.27 64.20
C ALA A 999 -48.97 -68.92 64.81
N ARG A 1000 -48.02 -68.09 65.28
CA ARG A 1000 -48.30 -66.73 65.77
C ARG A 1000 -48.90 -65.86 64.68
N LEU A 1001 -48.30 -65.79 63.49
CA LEU A 1001 -48.82 -65.00 62.37
C LEU A 1001 -50.25 -65.43 61.97
N ARG A 1002 -50.53 -66.75 62.00
CA ARG A 1002 -51.89 -67.25 61.76
C ARG A 1002 -52.90 -66.77 62.81
N GLN A 1003 -52.51 -66.78 64.09
CA GLN A 1003 -53.38 -66.39 65.21
C GLN A 1003 -53.55 -64.86 65.32
N THR A 1004 -52.48 -64.09 65.13
CA THR A 1004 -52.50 -62.63 65.33
C THR A 1004 -52.89 -61.85 64.09
N LEU A 1005 -52.67 -62.37 62.87
CA LEU A 1005 -52.88 -61.61 61.62
C LEU A 1005 -53.75 -62.30 60.57
N TYR A 1006 -53.64 -63.62 60.35
CA TYR A 1006 -54.36 -64.27 59.24
C TYR A 1006 -55.81 -64.67 59.55
N THR A 1007 -56.15 -64.87 60.83
CA THR A 1007 -57.52 -65.23 61.29
C THR A 1007 -58.23 -64.10 62.04
N SER A 1008 -57.53 -63.00 62.32
CA SER A 1008 -58.02 -61.86 63.08
C SER A 1008 -58.44 -60.69 62.18
N LYS A 1009 -59.13 -59.72 62.78
CA LYS A 1009 -59.50 -58.44 62.15
C LYS A 1009 -59.04 -57.31 63.06
N GLY A 1010 -58.32 -56.35 62.48
CA GLY A 1010 -57.86 -55.15 63.19
C GLY A 1010 -58.43 -53.88 62.56
N ASP A 1011 -58.02 -52.73 63.08
CA ASP A 1011 -58.48 -51.44 62.58
C ASP A 1011 -57.95 -51.15 61.17
N GLY A 1012 -58.80 -51.37 60.17
CA GLY A 1012 -58.50 -51.15 58.75
C GLY A 1012 -57.80 -52.29 58.03
N TRP A 1013 -57.74 -53.49 58.64
CA TRP A 1013 -57.20 -54.69 57.98
C TRP A 1013 -57.94 -55.98 58.40
N LYS A 1014 -57.96 -56.96 57.49
CA LYS A 1014 -58.66 -58.25 57.64
C LYS A 1014 -57.79 -59.40 57.14
N GLY A 1015 -57.58 -60.41 57.98
CA GLY A 1015 -56.92 -61.66 57.60
C GLY A 1015 -57.73 -62.50 56.61
N LEU A 1016 -57.03 -63.19 55.71
CA LEU A 1016 -57.54 -64.05 54.64
C LEU A 1016 -56.85 -65.41 54.62
N GLU A 1017 -56.62 -66.09 55.76
CA GLU A 1017 -56.00 -67.44 55.93
C GLU A 1017 -54.57 -67.65 55.36
N THR A 1018 -54.29 -67.13 54.17
CA THR A 1018 -53.07 -67.16 53.36
C THR A 1018 -52.43 -65.76 53.21
N GLY A 1019 -53.03 -64.72 53.80
CA GLY A 1019 -52.53 -63.34 53.75
C GLY A 1019 -53.44 -62.35 54.48
N VAL A 1020 -53.17 -61.05 54.34
CA VAL A 1020 -53.96 -59.97 54.98
C VAL A 1020 -54.27 -58.86 53.98
N VAL A 1021 -55.48 -58.30 54.03
CA VAL A 1021 -55.86 -57.14 53.22
C VAL A 1021 -56.05 -55.92 54.12
N ALA A 1022 -55.44 -54.80 53.75
CA ALA A 1022 -55.56 -53.52 54.44
C ALA A 1022 -56.12 -52.42 53.54
N GLU A 1023 -56.92 -51.53 54.12
CA GLU A 1023 -57.35 -50.29 53.49
C GLU A 1023 -56.19 -49.30 53.36
N VAL A 1024 -56.14 -48.51 52.28
CA VAL A 1024 -55.04 -47.59 51.92
C VAL A 1024 -54.62 -46.68 53.07
N ASN A 1025 -55.58 -46.09 53.79
CA ASN A 1025 -55.29 -45.11 54.83
C ASN A 1025 -54.83 -45.74 56.16
N LYS A 1026 -55.02 -47.05 56.34
CA LYS A 1026 -54.79 -47.77 57.62
C LYS A 1026 -53.75 -48.88 57.53
N VAL A 1027 -53.02 -49.00 56.42
CA VAL A 1027 -51.94 -49.99 56.24
C VAL A 1027 -50.86 -49.91 57.33
N GLY A 1028 -50.60 -48.73 57.88
CA GLY A 1028 -49.66 -48.57 58.98
C GLY A 1028 -50.04 -49.36 60.23
N ASN A 1029 -51.34 -49.51 60.52
CA ASN A 1029 -51.81 -50.32 61.65
C ASN A 1029 -51.51 -51.81 61.42
N LEU A 1030 -51.67 -52.30 60.18
CA LEU A 1030 -51.30 -53.66 59.80
C LEU A 1030 -49.80 -53.92 60.02
N LEU A 1031 -48.95 -52.99 59.59
CA LEU A 1031 -47.50 -53.16 59.70
C LEU A 1031 -47.00 -53.10 61.15
N ARG A 1032 -47.63 -52.31 62.04
CA ARG A 1032 -47.31 -52.32 63.48
C ARG A 1032 -47.70 -53.64 64.15
N GLU A 1033 -48.84 -54.22 63.79
CA GLU A 1033 -49.24 -55.54 64.30
C GLU A 1033 -48.32 -56.65 63.75
N LEU A 1034 -47.85 -56.51 62.51
CA LEU A 1034 -46.78 -57.36 61.97
C LEU A 1034 -45.48 -57.24 62.78
N GLU A 1035 -45.05 -56.03 63.13
CA GLU A 1035 -43.84 -55.81 63.94
C GLU A 1035 -43.96 -56.37 65.36
N LYS A 1036 -45.13 -56.22 66.02
CA LYS A 1036 -45.38 -56.78 67.36
C LYS A 1036 -45.16 -58.30 67.42
N CYS A 1037 -45.49 -59.03 66.35
CA CYS A 1037 -45.26 -60.47 66.27
C CYS A 1037 -43.77 -60.85 66.39
N PHE A 1038 -42.87 -60.00 65.89
CA PHE A 1038 -41.42 -60.23 65.89
C PHE A 1038 -40.70 -59.52 67.05
N ALA A 1039 -41.24 -58.42 67.59
CA ALA A 1039 -40.67 -57.74 68.76
C ALA A 1039 -40.72 -58.61 70.03
N ALA A 1040 -41.71 -59.49 70.15
CA ALA A 1040 -41.89 -60.39 71.30
C ALA A 1040 -40.99 -61.65 71.27
N SER A 1041 -40.26 -61.95 70.18
CA SER A 1041 -39.35 -63.12 70.13
C SER A 1041 -37.99 -62.87 70.77
N ARG A 1042 -37.64 -61.60 71.07
CA ARG A 1042 -36.28 -61.19 71.49
C ARG A 1042 -36.06 -61.03 72.99
N ALA A 1043 -37.04 -61.38 73.83
CA ALA A 1043 -36.96 -61.22 75.29
C ALA A 1043 -37.07 -62.57 76.02
N ASP A 1044 -35.97 -63.34 76.10
CA ASP A 1044 -35.70 -64.30 77.21
C ASP A 1044 -34.24 -64.86 77.15
N PRO A 1045 -33.42 -64.77 78.22
CA PRO A 1045 -32.05 -65.31 78.29
C PRO A 1045 -31.86 -66.48 79.29
N LYS A 1046 -30.73 -67.21 79.14
CA LYS A 1046 -30.06 -68.26 79.99
C LYS A 1046 -30.09 -69.65 79.33
N HIS A 1047 -29.01 -70.44 79.19
CA HIS A 1047 -27.85 -70.66 80.07
C HIS A 1047 -26.70 -71.40 79.30
N ASP A 1048 -25.44 -70.99 79.52
CA ASP A 1048 -24.16 -71.72 79.28
C ASP A 1048 -23.95 -72.87 80.31
N PRO A 1049 -22.85 -73.69 80.38
CA PRO A 1049 -21.57 -73.75 79.61
C PRO A 1049 -21.00 -75.17 79.26
N ALA A 1050 -19.84 -75.19 78.56
CA ALA A 1050 -18.72 -76.17 78.59
C ALA A 1050 -18.95 -77.59 77.97
N ASP A 1051 -18.01 -78.30 77.34
CA ASP A 1051 -16.56 -78.17 77.17
C ASP A 1051 -16.04 -79.14 76.06
N SER A 1052 -14.80 -78.90 75.61
CA SER A 1052 -13.81 -79.87 75.08
C SER A 1052 -13.61 -80.13 73.56
N ALA A 1053 -12.39 -79.74 73.14
CA ALA A 1053 -11.38 -80.52 72.41
C ALA A 1053 -11.36 -80.58 70.86
N ALA A 1054 -10.52 -79.69 70.30
CA ALA A 1054 -9.30 -79.99 69.51
C ALA A 1054 -9.35 -80.92 68.27
N ASN A 1055 -9.14 -80.37 67.06
CA ASN A 1055 -7.82 -80.32 66.37
C ASN A 1055 -7.92 -79.99 64.85
N PHE A 1056 -7.06 -79.04 64.41
CA PHE A 1056 -6.32 -78.89 63.14
C PHE A 1056 -7.09 -79.02 61.78
N ASN A 1057 -6.90 -78.18 60.74
CA ASN A 1057 -5.72 -77.42 60.32
C ASN A 1057 -6.05 -76.38 59.21
N GLY A 1058 -5.38 -75.21 59.25
CA GLY A 1058 -4.75 -74.55 58.09
C GLY A 1058 -5.56 -73.67 57.12
N SER A 1059 -5.35 -72.34 57.19
CA SER A 1059 -4.69 -71.51 56.14
C SER A 1059 -5.30 -70.11 55.89
N ASN A 1060 -4.48 -69.08 56.16
CA ASN A 1060 -4.36 -67.75 55.52
C ASN A 1060 -5.34 -66.57 55.81
N ASN A 1061 -4.94 -65.77 56.81
CA ASN A 1061 -4.76 -64.29 56.91
C ASN A 1061 -4.97 -63.36 55.69
N PRO A 1062 -5.01 -62.00 55.87
CA PRO A 1062 -5.21 -61.19 57.11
C PRO A 1062 -6.16 -59.97 56.93
N GLY A 1063 -6.47 -59.24 58.02
CA GLY A 1063 -6.97 -57.86 57.92
C GLY A 1063 -7.73 -57.33 59.15
N THR A 1064 -7.01 -57.13 60.25
CA THR A 1064 -7.52 -56.68 61.55
C THR A 1064 -7.68 -55.14 61.63
N SER A 1065 -8.81 -54.73 62.23
CA SER A 1065 -8.99 -53.52 63.05
C SER A 1065 -7.94 -53.45 64.18
N ALA A 1066 -7.70 -52.36 64.90
CA ALA A 1066 -8.64 -51.56 65.69
C ALA A 1066 -7.87 -50.37 66.31
N SER A 1067 -8.55 -49.24 66.53
CA SER A 1067 -8.93 -48.68 67.85
C SER A 1067 -7.80 -48.12 68.70
N GLU A 1068 -8.00 -46.93 69.26
CA GLU A 1068 -8.20 -46.81 70.71
C GLU A 1068 -8.75 -45.44 71.10
N THR A 1069 -9.59 -45.50 72.13
CA THR A 1069 -10.19 -44.45 72.97
C THR A 1069 -9.19 -43.84 73.95
N GLU A 1070 -9.39 -42.60 74.40
CA GLU A 1070 -9.61 -42.28 75.83
C GLU A 1070 -9.92 -40.79 76.14
N LYS A 1071 -10.38 -40.58 77.38
CA LYS A 1071 -11.03 -39.47 78.11
C LYS A 1071 -10.33 -38.09 78.15
N GLY A 1072 -11.12 -37.06 78.50
CA GLY A 1072 -10.79 -36.15 79.63
C GLY A 1072 -10.68 -34.63 79.38
N THR A 1073 -11.69 -33.88 79.84
CA THR A 1073 -11.69 -32.53 80.50
C THR A 1073 -10.69 -31.40 80.17
N ALA A 1074 -11.30 -30.21 79.95
CA ALA A 1074 -10.98 -28.86 80.46
C ALA A 1074 -9.99 -27.89 79.74
N ASP A 1075 -10.46 -26.64 79.71
CA ASP A 1075 -9.82 -25.32 79.59
C ASP A 1075 -9.48 -24.64 78.24
N GLY A 1076 -10.04 -23.40 78.14
CA GLY A 1076 -9.53 -22.14 77.56
C GLY A 1076 -8.87 -22.15 76.17
N ALA A 1077 -9.19 -21.28 75.22
CA ALA A 1077 -9.40 -19.84 75.39
C ALA A 1077 -10.11 -19.20 74.18
N LYS A 1078 -10.72 -18.05 74.47
CA LYS A 1078 -11.38 -17.07 73.60
C LYS A 1078 -10.40 -16.49 72.56
N PHE A 1079 -10.92 -16.07 71.40
CA PHE A 1079 -11.05 -14.64 71.06
C PHE A 1079 -12.08 -14.44 69.93
N SER A 1080 -12.97 -13.50 70.18
CA SER A 1080 -14.08 -12.98 69.37
C SER A 1080 -13.73 -11.60 68.80
N LEU A 1081 -14.50 -11.15 67.79
CA LEU A 1081 -15.00 -9.78 67.49
C LEU A 1081 -15.24 -9.71 65.95
N SER A 1082 -16.44 -9.64 65.35
CA SER A 1082 -17.64 -8.78 65.42
C SER A 1082 -17.50 -7.35 64.85
N ASP A 1083 -18.08 -7.15 63.65
CA ASP A 1083 -18.88 -6.00 63.12
C ASP A 1083 -18.27 -4.56 63.04
N PRO A 1084 -18.90 -3.53 62.38
CA PRO A 1084 -20.22 -3.42 61.71
C PRO A 1084 -20.29 -2.61 60.36
N LEU A 1085 -21.51 -2.58 59.79
CA LEU A 1085 -22.22 -1.60 58.93
C LEU A 1085 -21.52 -0.35 58.32
N THR A 1086 -21.91 0.02 57.08
CA THR A 1086 -22.37 1.38 56.62
C THR A 1086 -22.75 1.38 55.12
N THR A 1087 -24.03 1.60 54.76
CA THR A 1087 -24.66 2.81 54.15
C THR A 1087 -24.26 3.22 52.72
N LEU A 1088 -25.29 3.31 51.86
CA LEU A 1088 -25.36 3.99 50.56
C LEU A 1088 -25.00 5.49 50.64
N PRO A 1089 -24.76 6.13 49.48
CA PRO A 1089 -25.62 7.24 49.13
C PRO A 1089 -26.19 7.19 47.70
N ASN A 1090 -27.38 7.77 47.62
CA ASN A 1090 -28.15 8.18 46.46
C ASN A 1090 -27.43 9.32 45.72
N ASP A 1091 -27.53 9.37 44.39
CA ASP A 1091 -27.57 10.64 43.67
C ASP A 1091 -28.57 10.58 42.52
N LYS A 1092 -29.56 11.48 42.59
CA LYS A 1092 -30.52 11.78 41.54
C LYS A 1092 -30.03 13.02 40.80
N SER A 1093 -30.01 12.97 39.46
CA SER A 1093 -30.19 14.18 38.66
C SER A 1093 -31.12 13.88 37.48
N ASN A 1094 -32.18 14.67 37.41
CA ASN A 1094 -33.16 14.71 36.34
C ASN A 1094 -32.57 15.45 35.13
N LEU A 1095 -32.86 15.00 33.91
CA LEU A 1095 -33.03 15.91 32.78
C LEU A 1095 -34.01 15.31 31.75
N SER A 1096 -34.91 16.20 31.33
CA SER A 1096 -36.11 16.07 30.52
C SER A 1096 -35.88 15.56 29.10
N GLN A 1097 -36.82 14.76 28.58
CA GLN A 1097 -37.01 14.63 27.14
C GLN A 1097 -38.49 14.63 26.74
N ALA A 1098 -38.72 15.37 25.67
CA ALA A 1098 -39.97 15.82 25.11
C ALA A 1098 -40.70 14.72 24.32
N ASP A 1099 -42.01 14.93 24.20
CA ASP A 1099 -42.96 14.14 23.43
C ASP A 1099 -42.52 13.89 21.98
N THR A 1100 -42.48 12.62 21.58
CA THR A 1100 -42.82 12.21 20.21
C THR A 1100 -43.38 10.80 20.26
N ALA A 1101 -44.63 10.67 19.81
CA ALA A 1101 -45.43 9.45 19.86
C ALA A 1101 -44.83 8.34 18.97
N ALA A 1102 -44.27 7.32 19.59
CA ALA A 1102 -44.04 6.00 19.00
C ALA A 1102 -44.55 4.94 19.98
N GLN A 1103 -45.28 3.96 19.47
CA GLN A 1103 -45.97 2.91 20.23
C GLN A 1103 -45.04 2.26 21.28
N LYS A 1104 -45.46 2.31 22.56
CA LYS A 1104 -44.81 1.60 23.66
C LYS A 1104 -44.85 0.08 23.40
N GLU A 1105 -43.76 -0.48 22.91
CA GLU A 1105 -43.43 -1.88 23.18
C GLU A 1105 -42.88 -1.95 24.61
N ASP A 1106 -43.61 -2.60 25.51
CA ASP A 1106 -43.14 -2.89 26.86
C ASP A 1106 -41.90 -3.79 26.77
N ILE A 1107 -40.71 -3.19 26.92
CA ILE A 1107 -39.44 -3.92 26.95
C ILE A 1107 -39.41 -4.77 28.23
N ILE A 1108 -39.44 -6.10 28.07
CA ILE A 1108 -39.17 -7.03 29.16
C ILE A 1108 -37.67 -6.96 29.44
N MET A 1109 -37.27 -6.19 30.45
CA MET A 1109 -35.89 -6.10 30.91
C MET A 1109 -35.52 -7.37 31.69
N ILE A 1110 -34.43 -8.02 31.28
CA ILE A 1110 -33.82 -9.15 32.00
C ILE A 1110 -32.59 -8.58 32.72
N ASP A 1111 -32.58 -8.57 34.06
CA ASP A 1111 -31.46 -8.11 34.89
C ASP A 1111 -30.31 -9.14 35.04
#